data_AF-A0A843AIX0-F1
#
_entry.id   AF-A0A843AIX0-F1
#
_cell.length_a   1.000
_cell.length_b   1.000
_cell.length_c   1.000
_cell.angle_alpha   90.00
_cell.angle_beta   90.00
_cell.angle_gamma   90.00
#
_symmetry.space_group_name_H-M   'P 1'
#
loop_
_entity.id
_entity.type
_entity.pdbx_description
1 polymer ?
#
loop_
_entity_poly.entity_id
_entity_poly.type
_entity_poly.pdbx_seq_one_letter_code
_entity_poly.pdbx_strand_id
1 'polypeptide(L)'
;MKKYKKLLIPIMIISFLFTISSANAIDITLNPDDNGGINEAISKVNNNSDDINTITLNPGTYNKTTDRNNNITFNNKNLTIQGSGPAGSVIINAQKLGRIFNITGNSNIKFININFINGNSSGNGGTIYKIGSGTLTIINCTFNNNNANYGGAIYNTASNFKVIDSDFYNNVARSREGGAIHTEGEENFTINNSNFINNTALGNNGCGGAITIRNTIYININNTVFTNNSANFCGGAIYNMWNEYITINNSTFTNNTAQHGGAFSINGDSYFEILNSRFIGNNVSGDGGAVEDNDNYLLKIANCSFENNTAKRGSAIYNLYSEETSVINSTFSNNGNASINLRGVNNSIIGCNFTNNQLAINITGNNISVVGCNVFNNNQGIFLSIAATNTTINYNRIFNNTNYDLNNTGINSNADYNWWGSSYTPNQLFDLIPSNYFIINIVNLTSLYSNGVVTFQYTFKLNDNSDFNASLLPYFVTNVYTNLTDGVYTSFDAKFSKTFDVILNDTGNILYTFVTDNGQQSFNGNISSKKILKTNITTNNMKSKNGKTIILTAKLTDENGNLLDGKEIVFNVGNITFKAITDDNGIATVQYVINKDDLIDEKLTFTVTFIENEDYLTSTNTGIITLIKEPIPTPKPEDKDDNKSNDKNNDKTTNNSEKINKAIKNPKELNKTSAGMKKAGLPINLILLVLLTLIGITYYKKQ
;
A
#
# COMPACT_ATOMS: atom_id res chain seq x y z
N MET A 1 73.73 -11.29 -29.57
CA MET A 1 72.63 -11.58 -30.52
C MET A 1 71.37 -10.81 -30.13
N LYS A 2 70.29 -10.91 -30.94
CA LYS A 2 68.91 -10.43 -30.68
C LYS A 2 68.35 -11.06 -29.36
N LYS A 3 67.31 -10.59 -28.63
CA LYS A 3 66.36 -9.44 -28.75
C LYS A 3 65.59 -9.27 -27.40
N TYR A 4 64.97 -8.09 -27.13
CA TYR A 4 64.02 -7.76 -26.02
C TYR A 4 64.60 -7.86 -24.57
N LYS A 5 64.60 -6.89 -23.62
CA LYS A 5 63.94 -5.56 -23.39
C LYS A 5 62.41 -5.58 -23.27
N LYS A 6 61.75 -5.09 -22.19
CA LYS A 6 62.11 -4.47 -20.87
C LYS A 6 61.17 -5.11 -19.80
N LEU A 7 61.46 -5.33 -18.51
CA LEU A 7 62.03 -4.55 -17.38
C LEU A 7 61.20 -3.32 -16.91
N LEU A 8 61.03 -3.21 -15.59
CA LEU A 8 60.19 -2.28 -14.81
C LEU A 8 61.00 -1.15 -14.14
N ILE A 9 60.32 -0.08 -13.70
CA ILE A 9 60.74 0.91 -12.66
C ILE A 9 61.93 1.83 -13.06
N PRO A 10 62.06 3.08 -12.53
CA PRO A 10 61.21 3.84 -11.59
C PRO A 10 60.53 5.10 -12.18
N ILE A 11 59.75 5.77 -11.32
CA ILE A 11 59.27 7.14 -11.47
C ILE A 11 60.47 8.10 -11.58
N MET A 12 60.39 9.08 -12.49
CA MET A 12 61.27 10.26 -12.46
C MET A 12 60.42 11.53 -12.62
N ILE A 13 60.48 12.41 -11.64
CA ILE A 13 59.74 13.68 -11.65
C ILE A 13 60.42 14.61 -12.65
N ILE A 14 59.82 14.80 -13.83
CA ILE A 14 60.08 15.95 -14.67
C ILE A 14 58.96 16.95 -14.42
N SER A 15 59.26 17.95 -13.60
CA SER A 15 58.42 19.12 -13.38
C SER A 15 58.42 19.99 -14.63
N PHE A 16 57.68 19.57 -15.66
CA PHE A 16 57.24 20.49 -16.70
C PHE A 16 56.29 21.49 -16.03
N LEU A 17 56.83 22.66 -15.67
CA LEU A 17 56.00 23.85 -15.53
C LEU A 17 55.47 24.19 -16.93
N PHE A 18 54.40 23.51 -17.32
CA PHE A 18 53.33 24.28 -17.94
C PHE A 18 52.91 25.31 -16.90
N THR A 19 53.40 26.53 -17.07
CA THR A 19 52.66 27.71 -16.65
C THR A 19 51.38 27.74 -17.47
N ILE A 20 50.42 26.86 -17.10
CA ILE A 20 49.02 27.18 -17.23
C ILE A 20 48.87 28.43 -16.37
N SER A 21 49.01 29.60 -17.00
CA SER A 21 48.36 30.78 -16.45
C SER A 21 46.91 30.38 -16.31
N SER A 22 46.43 30.24 -15.06
CA SER A 22 45.03 30.43 -14.79
C SER A 22 44.72 31.83 -15.27
N ALA A 23 44.21 31.93 -16.51
CA ALA A 23 43.59 33.14 -16.98
C ALA A 23 42.45 33.39 -16.00
N ASN A 24 42.67 34.34 -15.08
CA ASN A 24 41.70 34.65 -14.05
C ASN A 24 40.45 35.10 -14.79
N ALA A 25 39.39 34.30 -14.72
CA ALA A 25 38.21 34.54 -15.52
C ALA A 25 37.69 35.94 -15.20
N ILE A 26 37.62 36.80 -16.22
CA ILE A 26 37.33 38.22 -16.01
C ILE A 26 35.81 38.35 -15.88
N ASP A 27 35.32 38.08 -14.68
CA ASP A 27 33.90 38.21 -14.36
C ASP A 27 33.45 39.66 -14.52
N ILE A 28 32.45 39.89 -15.37
CA ILE A 28 31.83 41.22 -15.52
C ILE A 28 30.71 41.32 -14.49
N THR A 29 30.72 42.37 -13.67
CA THR A 29 29.54 42.76 -12.87
C THR A 29 28.86 43.96 -13.53
N LEU A 30 27.53 43.91 -13.64
CA LEU A 30 26.70 44.99 -14.17
C LEU A 30 25.66 45.46 -13.15
N ASN A 31 25.32 46.74 -13.21
CA ASN A 31 24.14 47.35 -12.60
C ASN A 31 23.12 47.72 -13.70
N PRO A 32 21.82 47.84 -13.38
CA PRO A 32 20.80 48.29 -14.33
C PRO A 32 21.12 49.65 -14.98
N ASP A 33 21.78 50.54 -14.22
CA ASP A 33 22.08 51.90 -14.65
C ASP A 33 23.39 52.03 -15.45
N ASP A 34 24.17 50.96 -15.65
CA ASP A 34 25.40 51.00 -16.45
C ASP A 34 25.11 51.30 -17.94
N ASN A 35 25.88 52.19 -18.58
CA ASN A 35 25.47 52.82 -19.84
C ASN A 35 25.31 51.85 -21.02
N GLY A 36 26.24 50.91 -21.24
CA GLY A 36 26.13 49.94 -22.33
C GLY A 36 25.28 48.70 -22.00
N GLY A 37 24.91 48.52 -20.73
CA GLY A 37 24.07 47.43 -20.25
C GLY A 37 24.59 46.02 -20.60
N ILE A 38 23.67 45.08 -20.77
CA ILE A 38 23.97 43.66 -21.02
C ILE A 38 24.71 43.49 -22.37
N ASN A 39 24.32 44.25 -23.38
CA ASN A 39 24.88 44.12 -24.73
C ASN A 39 26.36 44.56 -24.83
N GLU A 40 26.82 45.52 -24.02
CA GLU A 40 28.25 45.86 -23.95
C GLU A 40 29.07 44.73 -23.28
N ALA A 41 28.53 44.10 -22.23
CA ALA A 41 29.19 42.95 -21.61
C ALA A 41 29.27 41.76 -22.56
N ILE A 42 28.21 41.47 -23.34
CA ILE A 42 28.25 40.42 -24.37
C ILE A 42 29.25 40.79 -25.48
N SER A 43 29.34 42.07 -25.86
CA SER A 43 30.33 42.54 -26.84
C SER A 43 31.76 42.30 -26.33
N LYS A 44 32.02 42.45 -25.03
CA LYS A 44 33.32 42.10 -24.41
C LYS A 44 33.58 40.58 -24.43
N VAL A 45 32.58 39.75 -24.14
CA VAL A 45 32.67 38.28 -24.27
C VAL A 45 33.00 37.84 -25.69
N ASN A 46 32.38 38.48 -26.69
CA ASN A 46 32.59 38.14 -28.11
C ASN A 46 33.94 38.62 -28.66
N ASN A 47 34.42 39.80 -28.22
CA ASN A 47 35.64 40.41 -28.75
C ASN A 47 36.93 39.92 -28.07
N ASN A 48 36.85 39.40 -26.84
CA ASN A 48 37.98 38.79 -26.15
C ASN A 48 38.03 37.27 -26.38
N SER A 49 39.19 36.69 -26.08
CA SER A 49 39.37 35.25 -25.88
C SER A 49 38.48 34.73 -24.73
N ASP A 50 38.38 33.41 -24.60
CA ASP A 50 37.39 32.70 -23.77
C ASP A 50 37.68 32.76 -22.26
N ASP A 51 38.25 33.86 -21.80
CA ASP A 51 38.58 34.16 -20.41
C ASP A 51 37.36 34.72 -19.65
N ILE A 52 36.46 35.46 -20.31
CA ILE A 52 35.21 35.95 -19.70
C ILE A 52 34.17 34.83 -19.70
N ASN A 53 34.04 34.14 -18.57
CA ASN A 53 33.12 33.01 -18.40
C ASN A 53 31.88 33.33 -17.55
N THR A 54 31.84 34.50 -16.88
CA THR A 54 30.69 34.93 -16.06
C THR A 54 30.30 36.38 -16.32
N ILE A 55 29.00 36.64 -16.36
CA ILE A 55 28.39 37.97 -16.20
C ILE A 55 27.43 37.92 -15.01
N THR A 56 27.68 38.77 -14.02
CA THR A 56 26.86 38.91 -12.82
C THR A 56 26.02 40.19 -12.92
N LEU A 57 24.72 40.05 -12.78
CA LEU A 57 23.73 41.13 -12.83
C LEU A 57 23.32 41.49 -11.40
N ASN A 58 23.50 42.74 -10.99
CA ASN A 58 23.00 43.26 -9.72
C ASN A 58 21.48 43.52 -9.77
N PRO A 59 20.79 43.51 -8.60
CA PRO A 59 19.34 43.70 -8.52
C PRO A 59 18.81 44.94 -9.25
N GLY A 60 17.64 44.78 -9.87
CA GLY A 60 16.91 45.83 -10.58
C GLY A 60 16.43 45.37 -11.97
N THR A 61 16.02 46.33 -12.79
CA THR A 61 15.38 46.07 -14.09
C THR A 61 16.23 46.56 -15.26
N TYR A 62 16.85 45.64 -15.98
CA TYR A 62 17.54 45.86 -17.24
C TYR A 62 16.50 46.02 -18.35
N ASN A 63 16.35 47.25 -18.84
CA ASN A 63 15.33 47.61 -19.82
C ASN A 63 15.78 48.74 -20.77
N LYS A 64 17.09 49.00 -20.91
CA LYS A 64 17.59 50.03 -21.82
C LYS A 64 17.44 49.58 -23.28
N THR A 65 17.53 50.52 -24.22
CA THR A 65 17.51 50.19 -25.66
C THR A 65 18.62 49.21 -26.05
N THR A 66 19.77 49.29 -25.40
CA THR A 66 20.89 48.33 -25.48
C THR A 66 20.51 46.92 -25.01
N ASP A 67 19.72 46.78 -23.93
CA ASP A 67 19.33 45.48 -23.36
C ASP A 67 18.22 44.78 -24.14
N ARG A 68 17.32 45.56 -24.77
CA ARG A 68 15.97 45.07 -25.18
C ARG A 68 15.74 44.88 -26.67
N ASN A 69 16.62 45.40 -27.54
CA ASN A 69 16.28 45.63 -28.96
C ASN A 69 17.16 44.87 -29.98
N ASN A 70 18.27 44.26 -29.54
CA ASN A 70 19.37 43.93 -30.45
C ASN A 70 19.63 42.43 -30.68
N ASN A 71 18.74 41.53 -30.25
CA ASN A 71 18.87 40.08 -30.50
C ASN A 71 20.27 39.58 -30.04
N ILE A 72 20.59 39.84 -28.77
CA ILE A 72 21.93 39.77 -28.16
C ILE A 72 22.59 38.43 -28.51
N THR A 73 23.64 38.50 -29.32
CA THR A 73 24.18 37.32 -30.01
C THR A 73 25.44 36.77 -29.36
N PHE A 74 25.49 35.45 -29.18
CA PHE A 74 26.67 34.69 -28.76
C PHE A 74 26.97 33.62 -29.80
N ASN A 75 28.25 33.37 -30.09
CA ASN A 75 28.65 32.31 -31.02
C ASN A 75 29.92 31.60 -30.54
N ASN A 76 29.85 30.28 -30.39
CA ASN A 76 30.91 29.42 -29.83
C ASN A 76 31.46 29.88 -28.46
N LYS A 77 30.59 30.33 -27.53
CA LYS A 77 31.01 30.81 -26.20
C LYS A 77 30.52 29.94 -25.05
N ASN A 78 31.37 29.78 -24.04
CA ASN A 78 31.03 29.19 -22.74
C ASN A 78 30.74 30.35 -21.78
N LEU A 79 29.52 30.46 -21.25
CA LEU A 79 29.14 31.64 -20.47
C LEU A 79 28.04 31.35 -19.45
N THR A 80 28.25 31.79 -18.22
CA THR A 80 27.19 31.92 -17.20
C THR A 80 26.73 33.37 -17.11
N ILE A 81 25.43 33.61 -17.17
CA ILE A 81 24.81 34.90 -16.87
C ILE A 81 23.90 34.71 -15.65
N GLN A 82 24.19 35.41 -14.56
CA GLN A 82 23.60 35.15 -13.24
C GLN A 82 23.13 36.42 -12.52
N GLY A 83 22.01 36.35 -11.80
CA GLY A 83 21.61 37.40 -10.86
C GLY A 83 22.28 37.24 -9.48
N SER A 84 22.79 38.32 -8.89
CA SER A 84 23.50 38.28 -7.58
C SER A 84 22.60 38.42 -6.34
N GLY A 85 21.33 38.81 -6.50
CA GLY A 85 20.39 39.06 -5.40
C GLY A 85 19.43 37.91 -5.09
N PRO A 86 18.39 38.17 -4.27
CA PRO A 86 17.29 37.21 -4.03
C PRO A 86 16.54 36.81 -5.32
N ALA A 87 15.82 35.69 -5.26
CA ALA A 87 14.99 35.21 -6.37
C ALA A 87 14.05 36.31 -6.91
N GLY A 88 14.08 36.51 -8.23
CA GLY A 88 13.28 37.51 -8.93
C GLY A 88 13.72 38.97 -8.78
N SER A 89 14.81 39.26 -8.05
CA SER A 89 15.33 40.64 -7.88
C SER A 89 16.03 41.19 -9.13
N VAL A 90 16.39 40.34 -10.09
CA VAL A 90 17.02 40.71 -11.37
C VAL A 90 16.03 40.46 -12.51
N ILE A 91 15.62 41.52 -13.19
CA ILE A 91 14.61 41.49 -14.25
C ILE A 91 15.24 41.98 -15.56
N ILE A 92 15.11 41.21 -16.64
CA ILE A 92 15.41 41.67 -18.00
C ILE A 92 14.07 41.83 -18.74
N ASN A 93 13.70 43.08 -19.04
CA ASN A 93 12.40 43.43 -19.59
C ASN A 93 12.54 43.90 -21.05
N ALA A 94 12.16 43.04 -21.98
CA ALA A 94 12.25 43.32 -23.41
C ALA A 94 11.17 44.30 -23.93
N GLN A 95 10.20 44.69 -23.08
CA GLN A 95 9.12 45.64 -23.39
C GLN A 95 8.32 45.34 -24.69
N LYS A 96 8.24 44.05 -25.08
CA LYS A 96 7.67 43.57 -26.35
C LYS A 96 8.37 44.10 -27.62
N LEU A 97 9.61 44.60 -27.53
CA LEU A 97 10.34 45.19 -28.66
C LEU A 97 11.15 44.18 -29.50
N GLY A 98 11.50 43.02 -28.95
CA GLY A 98 12.26 42.01 -29.69
C GLY A 98 12.52 40.72 -28.91
N ARG A 99 13.33 39.85 -29.52
CA ARG A 99 13.99 38.73 -28.85
C ARG A 99 15.17 39.24 -28.02
N ILE A 100 15.37 38.68 -26.82
CA ILE A 100 16.50 39.07 -25.97
C ILE A 100 17.80 38.44 -26.47
N PHE A 101 17.88 37.10 -26.57
CA PHE A 101 19.12 36.37 -26.86
C PHE A 101 19.06 35.46 -28.10
N ASN A 102 20.16 35.42 -28.84
CA ASN A 102 20.39 34.60 -30.02
C ASN A 102 21.71 33.84 -29.88
N ILE A 103 21.65 32.54 -29.61
CA ILE A 103 22.82 31.74 -29.26
C ILE A 103 23.09 30.76 -30.40
N THR A 104 24.26 30.82 -31.01
CA THR A 104 24.64 29.99 -32.16
C THR A 104 25.91 29.17 -31.92
N GLY A 105 26.15 28.20 -32.80
CA GLY A 105 27.35 27.36 -32.77
C GLY A 105 27.44 26.45 -31.54
N ASN A 106 28.66 26.11 -31.15
CA ASN A 106 28.95 25.24 -30.00
C ASN A 106 28.96 26.01 -28.66
N SER A 107 28.03 26.96 -28.48
CA SER A 107 27.95 27.78 -27.27
C SER A 107 27.30 27.02 -26.10
N ASN A 108 27.97 26.97 -24.95
CA ASN A 108 27.47 26.39 -23.70
C ASN A 108 27.02 27.50 -22.77
N ILE A 109 25.71 27.78 -22.72
CA ILE A 109 25.16 28.95 -22.02
C ILE A 109 24.36 28.51 -20.80
N LYS A 110 24.62 29.17 -19.67
CA LYS A 110 23.91 28.99 -18.41
C LYS A 110 23.26 30.29 -17.96
N PHE A 111 21.95 30.29 -17.71
CA PHE A 111 21.22 31.38 -17.06
C PHE A 111 20.84 30.97 -15.63
N ILE A 112 21.06 31.87 -14.66
CA ILE A 112 20.79 31.63 -13.24
C ILE A 112 20.08 32.84 -12.62
N ASN A 113 19.00 32.65 -11.86
CA ASN A 113 18.44 33.69 -10.98
C ASN A 113 18.02 34.98 -11.71
N ILE A 114 17.34 34.85 -12.86
CA ILE A 114 16.92 35.97 -13.72
C ILE A 114 15.45 35.84 -14.14
N ASN A 115 14.71 36.94 -14.08
CA ASN A 115 13.34 37.06 -14.58
C ASN A 115 13.33 37.71 -15.96
N PHE A 116 13.10 36.92 -17.01
CA PHE A 116 12.94 37.39 -18.38
C PHE A 116 11.46 37.68 -18.68
N ILE A 117 11.15 38.94 -18.96
CA ILE A 117 9.76 39.37 -19.16
C ILE A 117 9.56 40.11 -20.49
N ASN A 118 8.37 39.94 -21.06
CA ASN A 118 7.90 40.67 -22.25
C ASN A 118 8.74 40.46 -23.51
N GLY A 119 9.44 39.33 -23.67
CA GLY A 119 10.06 38.93 -24.93
C GLY A 119 9.04 38.87 -26.08
N ASN A 120 9.43 39.26 -27.28
CA ASN A 120 8.53 39.31 -28.43
C ASN A 120 9.27 39.11 -29.76
N SER A 121 9.22 37.91 -30.30
CA SER A 121 9.77 37.58 -31.62
C SER A 121 8.66 37.47 -32.67
N SER A 122 8.94 37.95 -33.88
CA SER A 122 8.18 37.62 -35.10
C SER A 122 8.63 36.30 -35.74
N GLY A 123 9.72 35.71 -35.23
CA GLY A 123 10.18 34.35 -35.53
C GLY A 123 10.08 33.45 -34.30
N ASN A 124 11.07 32.56 -34.13
CA ASN A 124 11.10 31.56 -33.08
C ASN A 124 11.77 32.11 -31.81
N GLY A 125 11.43 31.63 -30.62
CA GLY A 125 12.07 32.02 -29.36
C GLY A 125 11.81 33.49 -29.00
N GLY A 126 10.84 33.77 -28.13
CA GLY A 126 10.48 35.15 -27.76
C GLY A 126 11.49 35.78 -26.80
N THR A 127 12.16 34.97 -25.98
CA THR A 127 13.24 35.36 -25.09
C THR A 127 14.59 34.86 -25.62
N ILE A 128 14.69 33.54 -25.85
CA ILE A 128 15.91 32.83 -26.21
C ILE A 128 15.66 32.04 -27.50
N TYR A 129 16.56 32.18 -28.46
CA TYR A 129 16.68 31.29 -29.62
C TYR A 129 18.08 30.69 -29.61
N LYS A 130 18.18 29.38 -29.38
CA LYS A 130 19.42 28.62 -29.27
C LYS A 130 19.49 27.59 -30.38
N ILE A 131 20.54 27.65 -31.19
CA ILE A 131 20.84 26.67 -32.25
C ILE A 131 22.26 26.12 -32.13
N GLY A 132 22.52 24.97 -32.75
CA GLY A 132 23.81 24.28 -32.75
C GLY A 132 24.10 23.43 -31.50
N SER A 133 25.15 22.61 -31.55
CA SER A 133 25.43 21.51 -30.61
C SER A 133 25.71 21.91 -29.15
N GLY A 134 26.14 23.15 -28.90
CA GLY A 134 26.49 23.59 -27.54
C GLY A 134 25.28 23.60 -26.61
N THR A 135 25.50 23.46 -25.30
CA THR A 135 24.44 23.24 -24.30
C THR A 135 23.65 24.49 -23.89
N LEU A 136 22.46 24.29 -23.32
CA LEU A 136 21.67 25.33 -22.65
C LEU A 136 21.26 24.86 -21.25
N THR A 137 21.40 25.71 -20.23
CA THR A 137 20.99 25.39 -18.85
C THR A 137 20.32 26.60 -18.20
N ILE A 138 19.13 26.38 -17.65
CA ILE A 138 18.27 27.38 -17.01
C ILE A 138 18.07 26.94 -15.55
N ILE A 139 18.42 27.79 -14.58
CA ILE A 139 18.29 27.49 -13.14
C ILE A 139 17.67 28.67 -12.39
N ASN A 140 16.63 28.45 -11.57
CA ASN A 140 16.00 29.50 -10.76
C ASN A 140 15.61 30.74 -11.59
N CYS A 141 15.08 30.54 -12.80
CA CYS A 141 14.72 31.62 -13.73
C CYS A 141 13.21 31.68 -13.94
N THR A 142 12.68 32.89 -14.17
CA THR A 142 11.28 33.09 -14.56
C THR A 142 11.18 33.58 -16.00
N PHE A 143 10.31 32.98 -16.80
CA PHE A 143 9.93 33.45 -18.13
C PHE A 143 8.44 33.83 -18.11
N ASN A 144 8.14 35.13 -18.07
CA ASN A 144 6.75 35.62 -18.00
C ASN A 144 6.37 36.45 -19.24
N ASN A 145 5.24 36.12 -19.85
CA ASN A 145 4.62 36.89 -20.94
C ASN A 145 5.57 37.06 -22.14
N ASN A 146 6.22 35.99 -22.59
CA ASN A 146 7.09 35.99 -23.77
C ASN A 146 6.37 35.37 -24.97
N ASN A 147 6.51 35.98 -26.15
CA ASN A 147 5.72 35.62 -27.34
C ASN A 147 6.59 35.34 -28.57
N ALA A 148 6.25 34.31 -29.35
CA ALA A 148 6.96 33.91 -30.59
C ALA A 148 6.01 33.22 -31.59
N ASN A 149 6.53 32.73 -32.72
CA ASN A 149 5.82 31.76 -33.58
C ASN A 149 5.91 30.32 -33.07
N TYR A 150 7.13 29.91 -32.68
CA TYR A 150 7.48 28.68 -31.99
C TYR A 150 8.24 29.03 -30.71
N GLY A 151 7.99 28.34 -29.60
CA GLY A 151 8.75 28.54 -28.36
C GLY A 151 8.55 29.93 -27.80
N GLY A 152 7.38 30.22 -27.21
CA GLY A 152 7.00 31.58 -26.80
C GLY A 152 8.04 32.27 -25.93
N ALA A 153 8.70 31.53 -25.03
CA ALA A 153 9.90 31.95 -24.33
C ALA A 153 11.19 31.42 -25.01
N ILE A 154 11.31 30.11 -25.19
CA ILE A 154 12.55 29.45 -25.62
C ILE A 154 12.32 28.60 -26.87
N TYR A 155 13.17 28.76 -27.87
CA TYR A 155 13.38 27.80 -28.96
C TYR A 155 14.80 27.25 -28.86
N ASN A 156 14.97 25.93 -28.89
CA ASN A 156 16.24 25.27 -28.63
C ASN A 156 16.51 24.10 -29.59
N THR A 157 17.76 23.97 -30.04
CA THR A 157 18.30 22.79 -30.75
C THR A 157 19.65 22.36 -30.15
N ALA A 158 19.83 22.57 -28.85
CA ALA A 158 21.05 22.22 -28.11
C ALA A 158 21.07 20.75 -27.76
N SER A 159 22.18 20.05 -28.01
CA SER A 159 22.31 18.60 -27.74
C SER A 159 22.06 18.23 -26.27
N ASN A 160 22.24 19.17 -25.33
CA ASN A 160 21.83 19.00 -23.94
C ASN A 160 21.14 20.27 -23.44
N PHE A 161 19.88 20.15 -23.01
CA PHE A 161 19.06 21.24 -22.49
C PHE A 161 18.51 20.91 -21.11
N LYS A 162 18.69 21.82 -20.15
CA LYS A 162 18.25 21.64 -18.76
C LYS A 162 17.44 22.83 -18.25
N VAL A 163 16.32 22.54 -17.61
CA VAL A 163 15.44 23.48 -16.91
C VAL A 163 15.30 22.99 -15.47
N ILE A 164 15.71 23.80 -14.50
CA ILE A 164 15.82 23.38 -13.08
C ILE A 164 15.27 24.50 -12.19
N ASP A 165 14.40 24.15 -11.24
CA ASP A 165 13.82 25.09 -10.26
C ASP A 165 13.24 26.38 -10.91
N SER A 166 12.64 26.29 -12.10
CA SER A 166 12.34 27.46 -12.97
C SER A 166 10.88 27.53 -13.40
N ASP A 167 10.40 28.75 -13.67
CA ASP A 167 8.99 29.03 -13.91
C ASP A 167 8.72 29.64 -15.30
N PHE A 168 7.62 29.20 -15.93
CA PHE A 168 7.15 29.67 -17.23
C PHE A 168 5.67 30.06 -17.14
N TYR A 169 5.41 31.37 -17.16
CA TYR A 169 4.08 31.98 -17.01
C TYR A 169 3.60 32.68 -18.28
N ASN A 170 2.36 32.39 -18.71
CA ASN A 170 1.65 33.17 -19.74
C ASN A 170 2.42 33.35 -21.07
N ASN A 171 3.29 32.42 -21.44
CA ASN A 171 4.08 32.50 -22.68
C ASN A 171 3.25 31.97 -23.86
N VAL A 172 3.44 32.57 -25.05
CA VAL A 172 2.54 32.34 -26.20
C VAL A 172 3.31 32.03 -27.49
N ALA A 173 3.10 30.83 -28.03
CA ALA A 173 3.39 30.51 -29.43
C ALA A 173 2.17 30.91 -30.28
N ARG A 174 2.27 32.04 -30.99
CA ARG A 174 1.14 32.65 -31.73
C ARG A 174 0.64 31.83 -32.90
N SER A 175 1.56 31.17 -33.58
CA SER A 175 1.34 30.68 -34.95
C SER A 175 1.49 29.16 -35.08
N ARG A 176 2.26 28.55 -34.16
CA ARG A 176 2.62 27.13 -34.19
C ARG A 176 2.68 26.58 -32.75
N GLU A 177 3.84 26.07 -32.32
CA GLU A 177 3.95 25.05 -31.27
C GLU A 177 4.86 25.49 -30.12
N GLY A 178 4.68 24.89 -28.95
CA GLY A 178 5.52 25.12 -27.77
C GLY A 178 5.27 26.49 -27.13
N GLY A 179 4.14 26.64 -26.42
CA GLY A 179 3.71 27.94 -25.90
C GLY A 179 4.73 28.62 -24.99
N ALA A 180 5.46 27.85 -24.18
CA ALA A 180 6.67 28.30 -23.49
C ALA A 180 7.95 27.86 -24.21
N ILE A 181 8.09 26.55 -24.47
CA ILE A 181 9.32 25.93 -24.95
C ILE A 181 9.06 25.12 -26.22
N HIS A 182 9.92 25.27 -27.22
CA HIS A 182 10.02 24.37 -28.36
C HIS A 182 11.45 23.84 -28.47
N THR A 183 11.60 22.51 -28.48
CA THR A 183 12.88 21.80 -28.51
C THR A 183 12.91 20.75 -29.63
N GLU A 184 13.98 20.73 -30.42
CA GLU A 184 14.17 19.78 -31.53
C GLU A 184 15.63 19.33 -31.70
N GLY A 185 15.83 18.02 -31.94
CA GLY A 185 17.13 17.46 -32.36
C GLY A 185 18.17 17.35 -31.25
N GLU A 186 17.79 16.83 -30.08
CA GLU A 186 18.58 16.88 -28.85
C GLU A 186 18.99 15.48 -28.36
N GLU A 187 20.16 15.33 -27.72
CA GLU A 187 20.49 14.05 -27.08
C GLU A 187 19.74 13.91 -25.74
N ASN A 188 19.65 15.01 -24.99
CA ASN A 188 19.14 15.01 -23.62
C ASN A 188 18.35 16.29 -23.31
N PHE A 189 17.07 16.15 -22.99
CA PHE A 189 16.25 17.21 -22.41
C PHE A 189 15.87 16.84 -20.97
N THR A 190 16.08 17.75 -20.02
CA THR A 190 15.77 17.52 -18.60
C THR A 190 15.03 18.69 -17.97
N ILE A 191 13.90 18.41 -17.31
CA ILE A 191 13.14 19.35 -16.50
C ILE A 191 13.04 18.82 -15.07
N ASN A 192 13.42 19.63 -14.07
CA ASN A 192 13.26 19.27 -12.66
C ASN A 192 12.64 20.44 -11.87
N ASN A 193 11.74 20.12 -10.92
CA ASN A 193 11.22 21.05 -9.91
C ASN A 193 10.62 22.36 -10.49
N SER A 194 10.07 22.34 -11.70
CA SER A 194 9.73 23.53 -12.47
C SER A 194 8.21 23.72 -12.64
N ASN A 195 7.76 24.93 -12.96
CA ASN A 195 6.33 25.24 -13.14
C ASN A 195 6.04 25.80 -14.53
N PHE A 196 5.00 25.28 -15.19
CA PHE A 196 4.49 25.74 -16.47
C PHE A 196 3.01 26.09 -16.30
N ILE A 197 2.70 27.38 -16.28
CA ILE A 197 1.39 27.90 -15.88
C ILE A 197 0.83 28.86 -16.94
N ASN A 198 -0.40 28.62 -17.38
CA ASN A 198 -1.15 29.43 -18.37
C ASN A 198 -0.42 29.65 -19.72
N ASN A 199 0.49 28.77 -20.15
CA ASN A 199 1.16 28.92 -21.46
C ASN A 199 0.23 28.47 -22.60
N THR A 200 0.40 29.02 -23.80
CA THR A 200 -0.55 28.78 -24.90
C THR A 200 0.08 28.62 -26.28
N ALA A 201 -0.37 27.61 -27.04
CA ALA A 201 -0.10 27.42 -28.46
C ALA A 201 -1.35 27.78 -29.30
N LEU A 202 -1.36 29.00 -29.86
CA LEU A 202 -2.49 29.64 -30.55
C LEU A 202 -2.56 29.37 -32.07
N GLY A 203 -1.60 28.66 -32.66
CA GLY A 203 -1.70 28.25 -34.06
C GLY A 203 -2.93 27.35 -34.29
N ASN A 204 -3.54 27.34 -35.48
CA ASN A 204 -4.69 26.44 -35.74
C ASN A 204 -4.32 24.96 -35.57
N ASN A 205 -3.09 24.60 -35.96
CA ASN A 205 -2.48 23.29 -35.72
C ASN A 205 -1.47 23.38 -34.55
N GLY A 206 -1.69 24.30 -33.61
CA GLY A 206 -0.78 24.58 -32.51
C GLY A 206 -0.83 23.46 -31.47
N CYS A 207 0.33 22.91 -31.15
CA CYS A 207 0.48 21.84 -30.17
C CYS A 207 1.50 22.18 -29.09
N GLY A 208 1.42 21.50 -27.94
CA GLY A 208 2.33 21.70 -26.82
C GLY A 208 2.12 23.04 -26.14
N GLY A 209 1.00 23.20 -25.45
CA GLY A 209 0.60 24.49 -24.86
C GLY A 209 1.64 25.06 -23.89
N ALA A 210 2.38 24.21 -23.18
CA ALA A 210 3.64 24.58 -22.54
C ALA A 210 4.85 24.19 -23.41
N ILE A 211 4.97 22.93 -23.80
CA ILE A 211 6.22 22.38 -24.38
C ILE A 211 5.94 21.54 -25.62
N THR A 212 6.75 21.70 -26.66
CA THR A 212 6.86 20.75 -27.79
C THR A 212 8.27 20.16 -27.84
N ILE A 213 8.37 18.83 -27.96
CA ILE A 213 9.62 18.08 -28.00
C ILE A 213 9.68 17.19 -29.24
N ARG A 214 10.72 17.36 -30.06
CA ARG A 214 10.95 16.58 -31.29
C ARG A 214 12.36 15.99 -31.38
N ASN A 215 12.48 14.84 -32.05
CA ASN A 215 13.75 14.27 -32.48
C ASN A 215 14.79 14.19 -31.34
N THR A 216 14.34 13.87 -30.13
CA THR A 216 15.14 13.86 -28.90
C THR A 216 15.28 12.46 -28.35
N ILE A 217 16.51 12.07 -27.98
CA ILE A 217 16.81 10.70 -27.54
C ILE A 217 16.31 10.47 -26.11
N TYR A 218 16.78 11.26 -25.13
CA TYR A 218 16.42 11.10 -23.72
C TYR A 218 15.68 12.32 -23.15
N ILE A 219 14.44 12.12 -22.70
CA ILE A 219 13.59 13.14 -22.10
C ILE A 219 13.26 12.74 -20.66
N ASN A 220 13.57 13.60 -19.69
CA ASN A 220 13.33 13.33 -18.27
C ASN A 220 12.69 14.53 -17.55
N ILE A 221 11.46 14.36 -17.04
CA ILE A 221 10.68 15.41 -16.37
C ILE A 221 10.29 14.94 -14.96
N ASN A 222 10.88 15.55 -13.92
CA ASN A 222 10.61 15.23 -12.52
C ASN A 222 10.01 16.40 -11.76
N ASN A 223 9.14 16.12 -10.78
CA ASN A 223 8.67 17.09 -9.78
C ASN A 223 8.09 18.37 -10.40
N THR A 224 7.51 18.31 -11.60
CA THR A 224 7.18 19.48 -12.42
C THR A 224 5.66 19.64 -12.50
N VAL A 225 5.17 20.89 -12.46
CA VAL A 225 3.75 21.22 -12.45
C VAL A 225 3.35 21.89 -13.76
N PHE A 226 2.28 21.39 -14.37
CA PHE A 226 1.67 21.92 -15.59
C PHE A 226 0.21 22.27 -15.30
N THR A 227 -0.10 23.57 -15.21
CA THR A 227 -1.45 24.05 -14.84
C THR A 227 -2.02 25.02 -15.87
N ASN A 228 -3.26 24.78 -16.30
CA ASN A 228 -4.01 25.62 -17.25
C ASN A 228 -3.29 25.90 -18.60
N ASN A 229 -2.35 25.05 -19.02
CA ASN A 229 -1.72 25.23 -20.33
C ASN A 229 -2.70 24.79 -21.42
N SER A 230 -2.64 25.44 -22.59
CA SER A 230 -3.63 25.23 -23.65
C SER A 230 -3.00 25.19 -25.04
N ALA A 231 -3.46 24.25 -25.86
CA ALA A 231 -3.09 24.14 -27.27
C ALA A 231 -4.36 24.06 -28.12
N ASN A 232 -4.44 24.78 -29.23
CA ASN A 232 -5.64 24.70 -30.07
C ASN A 232 -5.88 23.30 -30.67
N PHE A 233 -4.81 22.54 -30.95
CA PHE A 233 -4.90 21.21 -31.54
C PHE A 233 -4.52 20.09 -30.56
N CYS A 234 -3.23 19.90 -30.25
CA CYS A 234 -2.76 18.69 -29.56
C CYS A 234 -1.78 18.93 -28.39
N GLY A 235 -1.89 18.16 -27.31
CA GLY A 235 -0.95 18.24 -26.18
C GLY A 235 -1.07 19.55 -25.40
N GLY A 236 -2.13 19.70 -24.61
CA GLY A 236 -2.45 20.96 -23.92
C GLY A 236 -1.35 21.43 -22.97
N ALA A 237 -0.63 20.52 -22.31
CA ALA A 237 0.64 20.83 -21.67
C ALA A 237 1.84 20.49 -22.57
N ILE A 238 1.98 19.23 -22.96
CA ILE A 238 3.14 18.71 -23.69
C ILE A 238 2.68 18.02 -24.98
N TYR A 239 3.33 18.37 -26.09
CA TYR A 239 3.29 17.59 -27.31
C TYR A 239 4.64 16.92 -27.56
N ASN A 240 4.61 15.63 -27.82
CA ASN A 240 5.78 14.79 -28.02
C ASN A 240 5.69 14.09 -29.39
N MET A 241 6.73 14.23 -30.21
CA MET A 241 6.75 13.66 -31.56
C MET A 241 8.14 13.14 -31.96
N TRP A 242 8.25 11.88 -32.38
CA TRP A 242 9.49 11.24 -32.84
C TRP A 242 10.64 11.35 -31.82
N ASN A 243 10.48 10.75 -30.64
CA ASN A 243 11.51 10.72 -29.59
C ASN A 243 11.75 9.27 -29.16
N GLU A 244 12.93 8.93 -28.62
CA GLU A 244 13.23 7.52 -28.27
C GLU A 244 12.75 7.14 -26.87
N TYR A 245 13.19 7.85 -25.83
CA TYR A 245 12.93 7.52 -24.42
C TYR A 245 12.39 8.72 -23.65
N ILE A 246 11.23 8.56 -23.03
CA ILE A 246 10.57 9.59 -22.22
C ILE A 246 10.26 9.02 -20.84
N THR A 247 10.72 9.71 -19.79
CA THR A 247 10.33 9.41 -18.41
C THR A 247 9.75 10.66 -17.76
N ILE A 248 8.54 10.55 -17.23
CA ILE A 248 7.86 11.61 -16.50
C ILE A 248 7.45 11.08 -15.14
N ASN A 249 7.94 11.71 -14.08
CA ASN A 249 7.88 11.17 -12.73
C ASN A 249 7.46 12.23 -11.71
N ASN A 250 6.63 11.84 -10.73
CA ASN A 250 6.21 12.67 -9.60
C ASN A 250 5.71 14.08 -10.01
N SER A 251 5.02 14.17 -11.16
CA SER A 251 4.63 15.43 -11.80
C SER A 251 3.10 15.59 -11.83
N THR A 252 2.61 16.82 -11.93
CA THR A 252 1.18 17.14 -11.82
C THR A 252 0.67 17.95 -13.01
N PHE A 253 -0.41 17.48 -13.61
CA PHE A 253 -1.06 18.05 -14.80
C PHE A 253 -2.50 18.42 -14.44
N THR A 254 -2.77 19.71 -14.28
CA THR A 254 -4.06 20.24 -13.81
C THR A 254 -4.71 21.16 -14.85
N ASN A 255 -5.95 20.87 -15.24
CA ASN A 255 -6.79 21.69 -16.12
C ASN A 255 -6.13 22.08 -17.46
N ASN A 256 -5.23 21.26 -17.99
CA ASN A 256 -4.64 21.51 -19.31
C ASN A 256 -5.64 21.11 -20.41
N THR A 257 -5.64 21.83 -21.52
CA THR A 257 -6.72 21.77 -22.52
C THR A 257 -6.21 21.71 -23.96
N ALA A 258 -6.88 20.91 -24.79
CA ALA A 258 -6.63 20.84 -26.22
C ALA A 258 -7.86 20.33 -26.99
N GLN A 259 -7.78 20.23 -28.33
CA GLN A 259 -8.70 19.35 -29.06
C GLN A 259 -8.36 17.87 -28.78
N HIS A 260 -7.09 17.56 -28.59
CA HIS A 260 -6.54 16.20 -28.45
C HIS A 260 -5.44 16.16 -27.38
N GLY A 261 -5.47 15.20 -26.46
CA GLY A 261 -4.40 15.04 -25.47
C GLY A 261 -4.31 16.20 -24.47
N GLY A 262 -5.21 16.27 -23.50
CA GLY A 262 -5.40 17.46 -22.66
C GLY A 262 -4.16 17.86 -21.86
N ALA A 263 -3.45 16.88 -21.28
CA ALA A 263 -2.09 17.07 -20.80
C ALA A 263 -1.05 16.68 -21.86
N PHE A 264 -1.18 15.48 -22.45
CA PHE A 264 -0.25 14.90 -23.41
C PHE A 264 -0.94 14.46 -24.69
N SER A 265 -0.35 14.81 -25.85
CA SER A 265 -0.53 14.06 -27.10
C SER A 265 0.84 13.55 -27.55
N ILE A 266 0.90 12.28 -27.93
CA ILE A 266 2.13 11.52 -28.22
C ILE A 266 2.03 10.93 -29.64
N ASN A 267 3.14 10.93 -30.38
CA ASN A 267 3.18 10.49 -31.78
C ASN A 267 4.56 9.96 -32.20
N GLY A 268 4.63 8.72 -32.69
CA GLY A 268 5.87 8.07 -33.15
C GLY A 268 6.57 7.22 -32.08
N ASP A 269 7.39 6.29 -32.55
CA ASP A 269 7.73 4.99 -31.96
C ASP A 269 8.52 5.00 -30.62
N SER A 270 8.02 5.69 -29.60
CA SER A 270 8.75 5.93 -28.35
C SER A 270 8.52 4.88 -27.25
N TYR A 271 9.45 4.83 -26.30
CA TYR A 271 9.30 4.23 -24.98
C TYR A 271 8.93 5.34 -23.98
N PHE A 272 7.65 5.43 -23.60
CA PHE A 272 7.15 6.46 -22.69
C PHE A 272 6.70 5.87 -21.35
N GLU A 273 7.46 6.16 -20.28
CA GLU A 273 7.06 5.91 -18.89
C GLU A 273 6.47 7.15 -18.21
N ILE A 274 5.27 7.01 -17.62
CA ILE A 274 4.66 7.98 -16.70
C ILE A 274 4.52 7.32 -15.32
N LEU A 275 5.19 7.89 -14.32
CA LEU A 275 5.35 7.29 -12.98
C LEU A 275 4.86 8.26 -11.90
N ASN A 276 4.16 7.74 -10.88
CA ASN A 276 3.84 8.43 -9.63
C ASN A 276 3.16 9.82 -9.81
N SER A 277 2.43 10.03 -10.91
CA SER A 277 2.00 11.36 -11.37
C SER A 277 0.49 11.59 -11.25
N ARG A 278 0.06 12.86 -11.27
CA ARG A 278 -1.33 13.29 -11.08
C ARG A 278 -1.90 14.00 -12.31
N PHE A 279 -3.11 13.63 -12.71
CA PHE A 279 -3.85 14.19 -13.83
C PHE A 279 -5.24 14.60 -13.37
N ILE A 280 -5.49 15.90 -13.27
CA ILE A 280 -6.70 16.45 -12.62
C ILE A 280 -7.40 17.42 -13.58
N GLY A 281 -8.66 17.16 -13.91
CA GLY A 281 -9.52 18.12 -14.62
C GLY A 281 -9.07 18.49 -16.05
N ASN A 282 -8.16 17.73 -16.66
CA ASN A 282 -7.74 17.96 -18.03
C ASN A 282 -8.90 17.62 -18.98
N ASN A 283 -9.12 18.46 -20.00
CA ASN A 283 -10.36 18.50 -20.76
C ASN A 283 -10.09 18.72 -22.26
N VAL A 284 -10.69 17.87 -23.10
CA VAL A 284 -10.60 17.95 -24.56
C VAL A 284 -11.96 17.73 -25.24
N SER A 285 -12.13 18.33 -26.43
CA SER A 285 -13.32 18.12 -27.27
C SER A 285 -13.23 16.86 -28.15
N GLY A 286 -12.01 16.37 -28.40
CA GLY A 286 -11.68 15.12 -29.07
C GLY A 286 -11.28 14.03 -28.08
N ASP A 287 -10.05 13.55 -28.15
CA ASP A 287 -9.63 12.28 -27.56
C ASP A 287 -8.47 12.45 -26.57
N GLY A 288 -8.39 11.56 -25.56
CA GLY A 288 -7.33 11.56 -24.56
C GLY A 288 -7.39 12.74 -23.60
N GLY A 289 -8.32 12.71 -22.65
CA GLY A 289 -8.60 13.87 -21.78
C GLY A 289 -7.42 14.27 -20.90
N ALA A 290 -6.61 13.32 -20.46
CA ALA A 290 -5.27 13.57 -19.93
C ALA A 290 -4.17 13.15 -20.93
N VAL A 291 -4.21 11.90 -21.41
CA VAL A 291 -3.21 11.32 -22.32
C VAL A 291 -3.88 10.82 -23.59
N GLU A 292 -3.48 11.36 -24.73
CA GLU A 292 -3.68 10.78 -26.05
C GLU A 292 -2.38 10.12 -26.51
N ASP A 293 -2.47 8.84 -26.82
CA ASP A 293 -1.39 7.99 -27.29
C ASP A 293 -1.74 7.44 -28.66
N ASN A 294 -1.11 7.98 -29.71
CA ASN A 294 -1.48 7.64 -31.07
C ASN A 294 -0.74 6.41 -31.61
N ASP A 295 0.58 6.32 -31.37
CA ASP A 295 1.49 5.49 -32.17
C ASP A 295 2.85 5.32 -31.43
N ASN A 296 2.89 4.55 -30.34
CA ASN A 296 4.11 4.28 -29.55
C ASN A 296 4.54 2.81 -29.63
N TYR A 297 5.82 2.54 -29.36
CA TYR A 297 6.27 1.17 -29.12
C TYR A 297 5.81 0.68 -27.74
N LEU A 298 6.02 1.48 -26.69
CA LEU A 298 5.59 1.17 -25.33
C LEU A 298 5.06 2.41 -24.59
N LEU A 299 3.80 2.36 -24.13
CA LEU A 299 3.27 3.29 -23.15
C LEU A 299 3.11 2.60 -21.78
N LYS A 300 3.84 3.07 -20.76
CA LYS A 300 3.80 2.50 -19.40
C LYS A 300 3.40 3.56 -18.39
N ILE A 301 2.29 3.33 -17.68
CA ILE A 301 1.71 4.26 -16.70
C ILE A 301 1.63 3.54 -15.35
N ALA A 302 2.40 3.96 -14.35
CA ALA A 302 2.46 3.29 -13.05
C ALA A 302 2.25 4.23 -11.86
N ASN A 303 1.51 3.77 -10.85
CA ASN A 303 1.22 4.48 -9.59
C ASN A 303 0.59 5.89 -9.81
N CYS A 304 -0.14 6.09 -10.90
CA CYS A 304 -0.69 7.40 -11.28
C CYS A 304 -2.14 7.58 -10.81
N SER A 305 -2.61 8.83 -10.82
CA SER A 305 -4.00 9.17 -10.50
C SER A 305 -4.61 10.08 -11.55
N PHE A 306 -5.82 9.73 -12.00
CA PHE A 306 -6.58 10.40 -13.05
C PHE A 306 -7.97 10.76 -12.52
N GLU A 307 -8.15 12.03 -12.19
CA GLU A 307 -9.31 12.57 -11.49
C GLU A 307 -10.05 13.63 -12.32
N ASN A 308 -11.37 13.49 -12.48
CA ASN A 308 -12.24 14.48 -13.15
C ASN A 308 -11.85 14.84 -14.61
N ASN A 309 -11.06 14.01 -15.31
CA ASN A 309 -10.64 14.30 -16.69
C ASN A 309 -11.78 13.99 -17.68
N THR A 310 -11.79 14.69 -18.81
CA THR A 310 -12.93 14.70 -19.76
C THR A 310 -12.48 14.68 -21.21
N ALA A 311 -13.14 13.85 -22.03
CA ALA A 311 -12.93 13.72 -23.48
C ALA A 311 -14.17 13.09 -24.13
N LYS A 312 -14.24 13.15 -25.47
CA LYS A 312 -15.21 12.39 -26.27
C LYS A 312 -14.90 10.89 -26.28
N ARG A 313 -13.62 10.50 -26.24
CA ARG A 313 -13.14 9.12 -26.10
C ARG A 313 -11.88 9.09 -25.22
N GLY A 314 -11.79 8.14 -24.29
CA GLY A 314 -10.63 8.02 -23.40
C GLY A 314 -10.44 9.25 -22.52
N SER A 315 -11.39 9.47 -21.62
CA SER A 315 -11.47 10.68 -20.77
C SER A 315 -10.30 10.87 -19.82
N ALA A 316 -9.57 9.81 -19.45
CA ALA A 316 -8.22 9.92 -18.91
C ALA A 316 -7.17 9.51 -19.96
N ILE A 317 -7.26 8.28 -20.47
CA ILE A 317 -6.29 7.71 -21.43
C ILE A 317 -7.03 7.25 -22.70
N TYR A 318 -6.53 7.67 -23.87
CA TYR A 318 -6.90 7.13 -25.17
C TYR A 318 -5.66 6.55 -25.85
N ASN A 319 -5.56 5.22 -25.93
CA ASN A 319 -4.53 4.51 -26.69
C ASN A 319 -5.12 4.07 -28.04
N LEU A 320 -4.41 4.37 -29.14
CA LEU A 320 -4.90 4.16 -30.50
C LEU A 320 -4.25 2.99 -31.23
N TYR A 321 -2.93 3.01 -31.47
CA TYR A 321 -2.23 1.99 -32.26
C TYR A 321 -1.04 1.29 -31.59
N SER A 322 -0.60 1.75 -30.41
CA SER A 322 0.66 1.31 -29.79
C SER A 322 0.81 -0.20 -29.59
N GLU A 323 2.04 -0.70 -29.74
CA GLU A 323 2.37 -2.14 -29.72
C GLU A 323 2.25 -2.78 -28.32
N GLU A 324 2.47 -1.99 -27.26
CA GLU A 324 2.17 -2.37 -25.88
C GLU A 324 1.77 -1.14 -25.05
N THR A 325 0.68 -1.24 -24.27
CA THR A 325 0.36 -0.33 -23.16
C THR A 325 0.29 -1.10 -21.86
N SER A 326 0.93 -0.64 -20.79
CA SER A 326 0.77 -1.21 -19.44
C SER A 326 0.38 -0.16 -18.42
N VAL A 327 -0.81 -0.29 -17.82
CA VAL A 327 -1.35 0.61 -16.79
C VAL A 327 -1.37 -0.12 -15.46
N ILE A 328 -0.54 0.30 -14.51
CA ILE A 328 -0.22 -0.45 -13.28
C ILE A 328 -0.54 0.40 -12.04
N ASN A 329 -1.19 -0.21 -11.03
CA ASN A 329 -1.43 0.35 -9.69
C ASN A 329 -2.02 1.79 -9.69
N SER A 330 -2.78 2.15 -10.73
CA SER A 330 -3.23 3.52 -10.98
C SER A 330 -4.72 3.68 -10.67
N THR A 331 -5.14 4.88 -10.32
CA THR A 331 -6.51 5.18 -9.88
C THR A 331 -7.22 6.13 -10.82
N PHE A 332 -8.44 5.80 -11.20
CA PHE A 332 -9.30 6.52 -12.13
C PHE A 332 -10.63 6.84 -11.45
N SER A 333 -10.88 8.13 -11.18
CA SER A 333 -12.08 8.58 -10.47
C SER A 333 -12.78 9.77 -11.11
N ASN A 334 -14.11 9.71 -11.19
CA ASN A 334 -15.00 10.77 -11.69
C ASN A 334 -14.73 11.19 -13.16
N ASN A 335 -14.09 10.35 -13.99
CA ASN A 335 -13.79 10.72 -15.39
C ASN A 335 -15.03 10.57 -16.28
N GLY A 336 -15.23 11.50 -17.21
CA GLY A 336 -16.54 11.77 -17.83
C GLY A 336 -16.96 10.89 -19.02
N ASN A 337 -16.11 9.97 -19.48
CA ASN A 337 -16.42 9.00 -20.55
C ASN A 337 -15.85 7.63 -20.15
N ALA A 338 -15.42 6.79 -21.09
CA ALA A 338 -14.48 5.71 -20.81
C ALA A 338 -13.22 6.30 -20.17
N SER A 339 -12.84 5.92 -18.95
CA SER A 339 -11.60 6.43 -18.32
C SER A 339 -10.40 6.03 -19.15
N ILE A 340 -10.30 4.75 -19.49
CA ILE A 340 -9.33 4.22 -20.45
C ILE A 340 -10.08 3.70 -21.68
N ASN A 341 -9.55 4.01 -22.86
CA ASN A 341 -9.94 3.38 -24.12
C ASN A 341 -8.70 2.70 -24.73
N LEU A 342 -8.72 1.37 -24.83
CA LEU A 342 -7.63 0.55 -25.35
C LEU A 342 -7.96 0.04 -26.75
N ARG A 343 -7.20 0.49 -27.76
CA ARG A 343 -7.42 0.13 -29.17
C ARG A 343 -6.23 -0.53 -29.85
N GLY A 344 -5.01 -0.36 -29.30
CA GLY A 344 -3.80 -1.05 -29.74
C GLY A 344 -3.78 -2.54 -29.38
N VAL A 345 -2.58 -3.12 -29.32
CA VAL A 345 -2.38 -4.55 -29.06
C VAL A 345 -1.60 -4.81 -27.77
N ASN A 346 -1.66 -6.04 -27.25
CA ASN A 346 -0.90 -6.51 -26.08
C ASN A 346 -1.13 -5.72 -24.77
N ASN A 347 -2.19 -4.91 -24.71
CA ASN A 347 -2.40 -3.95 -23.63
C ASN A 347 -2.76 -4.64 -22.30
N SER A 348 -2.21 -4.15 -21.19
CA SER A 348 -2.44 -4.65 -19.83
C SER A 348 -2.91 -3.56 -18.87
N ILE A 349 -3.87 -3.89 -18.01
CA ILE A 349 -4.31 -3.09 -16.86
C ILE A 349 -4.16 -3.96 -15.62
N ILE A 350 -3.32 -3.56 -14.67
CA ILE A 350 -2.89 -4.36 -13.53
C ILE A 350 -3.07 -3.58 -12.23
N GLY A 351 -3.77 -4.14 -11.24
CA GLY A 351 -3.85 -3.57 -9.89
C GLY A 351 -4.54 -2.20 -9.79
N CYS A 352 -5.29 -1.80 -10.81
CA CYS A 352 -5.85 -0.45 -10.94
C CYS A 352 -7.24 -0.31 -10.28
N ASN A 353 -7.58 0.90 -9.86
CA ASN A 353 -8.86 1.24 -9.21
C ASN A 353 -9.70 2.15 -10.11
N PHE A 354 -10.95 1.80 -10.35
CA PHE A 354 -11.89 2.57 -11.16
C PHE A 354 -13.21 2.76 -10.40
N THR A 355 -13.54 4.02 -10.09
CA THR A 355 -14.78 4.34 -9.36
C THR A 355 -15.41 5.66 -9.80
N ASN A 356 -16.74 5.77 -9.73
CA ASN A 356 -17.52 6.95 -10.11
C ASN A 356 -17.33 7.46 -11.57
N ASN A 357 -16.75 6.66 -12.46
CA ASN A 357 -16.55 7.07 -13.86
C ASN A 357 -17.81 6.79 -14.71
N GLN A 358 -17.94 7.47 -15.84
CA GLN A 358 -19.07 7.22 -16.76
C GLN A 358 -19.01 5.82 -17.40
N LEU A 359 -17.80 5.38 -17.74
CA LEU A 359 -17.42 4.01 -18.08
C LEU A 359 -15.98 3.78 -17.57
N ALA A 360 -15.68 2.69 -16.89
CA ALA A 360 -14.32 2.47 -16.37
C ALA A 360 -13.32 2.12 -17.49
N ILE A 361 -13.62 1.08 -18.27
CA ILE A 361 -12.71 0.55 -19.29
C ILE A 361 -13.48 0.26 -20.59
N ASN A 362 -13.02 0.83 -21.70
CA ASN A 362 -13.47 0.49 -23.05
C ASN A 362 -12.36 -0.25 -23.80
N ILE A 363 -12.69 -1.39 -24.43
CA ILE A 363 -11.75 -2.24 -25.15
C ILE A 363 -12.22 -2.42 -26.61
N THR A 364 -11.33 -2.09 -27.55
CA THR A 364 -11.49 -2.34 -29.00
C THR A 364 -10.25 -2.96 -29.64
N GLY A 365 -9.25 -3.37 -28.84
CA GLY A 365 -7.97 -3.92 -29.29
C GLY A 365 -7.89 -5.45 -29.27
N ASN A 366 -6.70 -5.97 -29.58
CA ASN A 366 -6.40 -7.41 -29.58
C ASN A 366 -5.37 -7.79 -28.51
N ASN A 367 -5.53 -8.97 -27.91
CA ASN A 367 -4.65 -9.51 -26.86
C ASN A 367 -4.58 -8.57 -25.64
N ILE A 368 -5.71 -8.42 -24.95
CA ILE A 368 -5.88 -7.41 -23.88
C ILE A 368 -6.07 -8.11 -22.54
N SER A 369 -5.41 -7.62 -21.49
CA SER A 369 -5.42 -8.24 -20.15
C SER A 369 -5.83 -7.24 -19.06
N VAL A 370 -6.81 -7.60 -18.22
CA VAL A 370 -7.26 -6.82 -17.06
C VAL A 370 -7.18 -7.72 -15.82
N VAL A 371 -6.25 -7.42 -14.90
CA VAL A 371 -5.91 -8.29 -13.77
C VAL A 371 -5.76 -7.52 -12.46
N GLY A 372 -6.22 -8.09 -11.36
CA GLY A 372 -6.02 -7.53 -10.03
C GLY A 372 -6.74 -6.20 -9.76
N CYS A 373 -7.64 -5.78 -10.64
CA CYS A 373 -8.26 -4.46 -10.62
C CYS A 373 -9.55 -4.42 -9.78
N ASN A 374 -9.90 -3.22 -9.31
CA ASN A 374 -11.17 -2.92 -8.66
C ASN A 374 -11.99 -2.00 -9.57
N VAL A 375 -13.17 -2.43 -10.01
CA VAL A 375 -14.05 -1.69 -10.94
C VAL A 375 -15.45 -1.63 -10.33
N PHE A 376 -15.74 -0.59 -9.55
CA PHE A 376 -16.98 -0.50 -8.77
C PHE A 376 -17.51 0.92 -8.60
N ASN A 377 -18.82 1.07 -8.46
CA ASN A 377 -19.55 2.36 -8.42
C ASN A 377 -19.38 3.23 -9.68
N ASN A 378 -19.07 2.65 -10.84
CA ASN A 378 -19.08 3.39 -12.11
C ASN A 378 -20.47 3.32 -12.73
N ASN A 379 -20.84 4.26 -13.60
CA ASN A 379 -22.11 4.14 -14.34
C ASN A 379 -22.08 2.92 -15.29
N GLN A 380 -20.90 2.57 -15.82
CA GLN A 380 -20.63 1.35 -16.58
C GLN A 380 -19.26 0.78 -16.15
N GLY A 381 -19.16 -0.55 -15.97
CA GLY A 381 -17.93 -1.23 -15.62
C GLY A 381 -16.98 -1.38 -16.82
N ILE A 382 -16.92 -2.56 -17.41
CA ILE A 382 -16.08 -2.86 -18.57
C ILE A 382 -16.93 -3.08 -19.82
N PHE A 383 -16.52 -2.49 -20.95
CA PHE A 383 -17.14 -2.72 -22.26
C PHE A 383 -16.12 -3.26 -23.28
N LEU A 384 -16.47 -4.37 -23.92
CA LEU A 384 -15.74 -4.97 -25.04
C LEU A 384 -16.58 -4.79 -26.30
N SER A 385 -16.06 -4.02 -27.25
CA SER A 385 -16.68 -3.83 -28.57
C SER A 385 -16.49 -5.06 -29.48
N ILE A 386 -17.23 -5.14 -30.59
CA ILE A 386 -17.09 -6.19 -31.61
C ILE A 386 -15.72 -6.24 -32.31
N ALA A 387 -14.89 -5.20 -32.14
CA ALA A 387 -13.49 -5.21 -32.57
C ALA A 387 -12.52 -5.79 -31.52
N ALA A 388 -12.96 -5.92 -30.26
CA ALA A 388 -12.16 -6.53 -29.21
C ALA A 388 -11.98 -8.02 -29.46
N THR A 389 -10.73 -8.49 -29.39
CA THR A 389 -10.38 -9.89 -29.61
C THR A 389 -9.37 -10.39 -28.59
N ASN A 390 -9.46 -11.66 -28.20
CA ASN A 390 -8.50 -12.31 -27.29
C ASN A 390 -8.33 -11.52 -25.97
N THR A 391 -9.44 -11.19 -25.31
CA THR A 391 -9.44 -10.36 -24.08
C THR A 391 -9.61 -11.21 -22.84
N THR A 392 -8.72 -11.06 -21.85
CA THR A 392 -8.72 -11.78 -20.58
C THR A 392 -8.97 -10.79 -19.44
N ILE A 393 -10.01 -11.03 -18.63
CA ILE A 393 -10.39 -10.20 -17.48
C ILE A 393 -10.43 -11.15 -16.28
N ASN A 394 -9.33 -11.32 -15.54
CA ASN A 394 -9.26 -12.35 -14.49
C ASN A 394 -8.67 -11.80 -13.19
N TYR A 395 -9.09 -12.33 -12.04
CA TYR A 395 -8.65 -11.91 -10.69
C TYR A 395 -9.00 -10.45 -10.34
N ASN A 396 -10.13 -9.93 -10.83
CA ASN A 396 -10.64 -8.60 -10.51
C ASN A 396 -11.81 -8.64 -9.51
N ARG A 397 -12.11 -7.48 -8.91
CA ARG A 397 -13.37 -7.18 -8.22
C ARG A 397 -14.18 -6.22 -9.08
N ILE A 398 -15.31 -6.68 -9.62
CA ILE A 398 -16.14 -5.90 -10.55
C ILE A 398 -17.58 -5.99 -10.08
N PHE A 399 -18.14 -4.91 -9.52
CA PHE A 399 -19.47 -4.95 -8.90
C PHE A 399 -20.10 -3.56 -8.74
N ASN A 400 -21.42 -3.50 -8.56
CA ASN A 400 -22.18 -2.27 -8.27
C ASN A 400 -21.93 -1.15 -9.29
N ASN A 401 -21.75 -1.52 -10.57
CA ASN A 401 -21.76 -0.55 -11.65
C ASN A 401 -23.22 -0.37 -12.14
N THR A 402 -23.63 0.84 -12.51
CA THR A 402 -25.08 1.17 -12.56
C THR A 402 -25.85 0.47 -13.67
N ASN A 403 -25.27 0.33 -14.87
CA ASN A 403 -25.93 -0.31 -16.01
C ASN A 403 -25.45 -1.75 -16.28
N TYR A 404 -24.16 -1.99 -16.09
CA TYR A 404 -23.52 -3.31 -16.24
C TYR A 404 -22.14 -3.33 -15.58
N ASP A 405 -21.74 -4.49 -15.07
CA ASP A 405 -20.39 -4.79 -14.62
C ASP A 405 -19.49 -5.17 -15.82
N LEU A 406 -20.01 -5.97 -16.76
CA LEU A 406 -19.35 -6.29 -18.03
C LEU A 406 -20.36 -6.41 -19.18
N ASN A 407 -20.05 -5.79 -20.32
CA ASN A 407 -20.79 -5.99 -21.56
C ASN A 407 -19.81 -6.40 -22.67
N ASN A 408 -19.98 -7.61 -23.21
CA ASN A 408 -19.06 -8.25 -24.15
C ASN A 408 -19.69 -8.50 -25.52
N THR A 409 -19.39 -7.62 -26.48
CA THR A 409 -19.64 -7.90 -27.91
C THR A 409 -18.40 -8.42 -28.65
N GLY A 410 -17.27 -8.62 -27.94
CA GLY A 410 -15.99 -9.07 -28.47
C GLY A 410 -15.86 -10.60 -28.62
N ILE A 411 -14.78 -11.03 -29.29
CA ILE A 411 -14.55 -12.41 -29.72
C ILE A 411 -13.38 -13.04 -28.94
N ASN A 412 -13.56 -14.29 -28.48
CA ASN A 412 -12.60 -15.00 -27.63
C ASN A 412 -12.26 -14.21 -26.35
N SER A 413 -13.31 -13.86 -25.61
CA SER A 413 -13.23 -13.13 -24.34
C SER A 413 -13.36 -14.11 -23.17
N ASN A 414 -12.47 -13.98 -22.18
CA ASN A 414 -12.53 -14.71 -20.90
C ASN A 414 -12.76 -13.71 -19.75
N ALA A 415 -13.71 -14.01 -18.86
CA ALA A 415 -13.98 -13.25 -17.64
C ALA A 415 -14.12 -14.16 -16.39
N ASP A 416 -13.43 -15.30 -16.40
CA ASP A 416 -13.34 -16.21 -15.27
C ASP A 416 -12.47 -15.64 -14.14
N TYR A 417 -12.53 -16.27 -12.95
CA TYR A 417 -11.75 -15.92 -11.77
C TYR A 417 -11.99 -14.47 -11.30
N ASN A 418 -13.20 -13.91 -11.43
CA ASN A 418 -13.55 -12.60 -10.87
C ASN A 418 -14.50 -12.71 -9.68
N TRP A 419 -14.46 -11.68 -8.84
CA TRP A 419 -15.44 -11.43 -7.78
C TRP A 419 -16.47 -10.42 -8.26
N TRP A 420 -17.73 -10.86 -8.37
CA TRP A 420 -18.85 -10.08 -8.91
C TRP A 420 -19.75 -9.49 -7.80
N GLY A 421 -19.17 -9.13 -6.65
CA GLY A 421 -19.89 -8.53 -5.52
C GLY A 421 -20.83 -9.46 -4.74
N SER A 422 -21.14 -10.65 -5.27
CA SER A 422 -22.03 -11.63 -4.63
C SER A 422 -21.62 -13.07 -4.93
N SER A 423 -22.17 -14.01 -4.16
CA SER A 423 -21.96 -15.46 -4.34
C SER A 423 -23.00 -16.15 -5.25
N TYR A 424 -23.82 -15.36 -5.95
CA TYR A 424 -24.80 -15.86 -6.91
C TYR A 424 -24.23 -15.82 -8.33
N THR A 425 -24.89 -16.50 -9.28
CA THR A 425 -24.55 -16.37 -10.70
C THR A 425 -24.58 -14.89 -11.11
N PRO A 426 -23.50 -14.33 -11.67
CA PRO A 426 -23.44 -12.93 -12.08
C PRO A 426 -24.55 -12.57 -13.07
N ASN A 427 -25.27 -11.48 -12.80
CA ASN A 427 -26.48 -11.09 -13.55
C ASN A 427 -26.36 -9.74 -14.30
N GLN A 428 -25.26 -9.01 -14.11
CA GLN A 428 -24.93 -7.79 -14.85
C GLN A 428 -23.88 -8.03 -15.96
N LEU A 429 -23.84 -9.26 -16.50
CA LEU A 429 -22.97 -9.64 -17.59
C LEU A 429 -23.79 -9.81 -18.87
N PHE A 430 -23.37 -9.15 -19.95
CA PHE A 430 -24.04 -9.22 -21.25
C PHE A 430 -23.14 -9.94 -22.27
N ASP A 431 -23.72 -10.93 -22.95
CA ASP A 431 -23.08 -11.75 -24.00
C ASP A 431 -21.75 -12.41 -23.58
N LEU A 432 -21.61 -12.70 -22.28
CA LEU A 432 -20.59 -13.58 -21.71
C LEU A 432 -21.10 -14.18 -20.39
N ILE A 433 -20.86 -15.47 -20.16
CA ILE A 433 -21.15 -16.18 -18.91
C ILE A 433 -19.85 -16.84 -18.44
N PRO A 434 -19.29 -16.47 -17.27
CA PRO A 434 -18.08 -17.10 -16.73
C PRO A 434 -18.40 -18.53 -16.26
N SER A 435 -17.48 -19.45 -16.54
CA SER A 435 -17.51 -20.82 -16.01
C SER A 435 -17.05 -20.85 -14.56
N ASN A 436 -16.03 -20.06 -14.24
CA ASN A 436 -15.39 -20.00 -12.94
C ASN A 436 -15.48 -18.58 -12.36
N TYR A 437 -16.15 -18.40 -11.23
CA TYR A 437 -16.23 -17.12 -10.52
C TYR A 437 -16.14 -17.32 -9.02
N PHE A 438 -15.68 -16.29 -8.32
CA PHE A 438 -15.49 -16.36 -6.87
C PHE A 438 -16.81 -16.25 -6.12
N ILE A 439 -16.96 -17.10 -5.10
CA ILE A 439 -18.07 -17.12 -4.16
C ILE A 439 -17.58 -17.17 -2.72
N ILE A 440 -18.37 -16.56 -1.84
CA ILE A 440 -18.22 -16.62 -0.39
C ILE A 440 -19.27 -17.57 0.15
N ASN A 441 -18.89 -18.41 1.10
CA ASN A 441 -19.81 -19.17 1.91
C ASN A 441 -19.45 -19.01 3.40
N ILE A 442 -20.45 -18.98 4.28
CA ILE A 442 -20.24 -18.89 5.72
C ILE A 442 -21.09 -19.94 6.42
N VAL A 443 -20.43 -20.83 7.17
CA VAL A 443 -21.06 -21.98 7.84
C VAL A 443 -20.75 -21.90 9.34
N ASN A 444 -21.75 -22.09 10.20
CA ASN A 444 -21.51 -22.35 11.62
C ASN A 444 -21.03 -23.80 11.80
N LEU A 445 -19.88 -24.00 12.46
CA LEU A 445 -19.31 -25.33 12.71
C LEU A 445 -19.71 -25.93 14.07
N THR A 446 -20.15 -25.13 15.04
CA THR A 446 -20.33 -25.57 16.43
C THR A 446 -21.77 -25.47 16.92
N SER A 447 -22.24 -26.54 17.57
CA SER A 447 -23.38 -26.49 18.50
C SER A 447 -22.92 -25.91 19.83
N LEU A 448 -23.80 -25.13 20.48
CA LEU A 448 -23.39 -24.11 21.45
C LEU A 448 -23.51 -24.61 22.90
N TYR A 449 -22.44 -25.23 23.40
CA TYR A 449 -22.36 -25.76 24.78
C TYR A 449 -20.98 -25.51 25.43
N SER A 450 -20.96 -25.38 26.76
CA SER A 450 -19.81 -25.31 27.69
C SER A 450 -18.96 -24.03 27.78
N ASN A 451 -18.71 -23.25 26.72
CA ASN A 451 -17.74 -22.14 26.78
C ASN A 451 -18.21 -20.78 26.23
N GLY A 452 -19.39 -20.69 25.62
CA GLY A 452 -19.86 -19.44 25.00
C GLY A 452 -19.03 -19.02 23.78
N VAL A 453 -18.53 -19.97 22.98
CA VAL A 453 -17.85 -19.68 21.71
C VAL A 453 -18.62 -20.31 20.55
N VAL A 454 -18.85 -19.52 19.50
CA VAL A 454 -19.35 -20.03 18.20
C VAL A 454 -18.24 -19.89 17.17
N THR A 455 -17.87 -21.02 16.58
CA THR A 455 -16.84 -21.09 15.53
C THR A 455 -17.50 -21.10 14.15
N PHE A 456 -17.18 -20.10 13.34
CA PHE A 456 -17.63 -20.00 11.96
C PHE A 456 -16.50 -20.33 10.98
N GLN A 457 -16.85 -20.97 9.87
CA GLN A 457 -15.99 -21.11 8.70
C GLN A 457 -16.44 -20.14 7.61
N TYR A 458 -15.62 -19.12 7.34
CA TYR A 458 -15.70 -18.32 6.13
C TYR A 458 -14.87 -19.00 5.05
N THR A 459 -15.48 -19.29 3.91
CA THR A 459 -14.83 -19.93 2.77
C THR A 459 -14.94 -19.05 1.54
N PHE A 460 -13.81 -18.55 1.07
CA PHE A 460 -13.66 -17.90 -0.24
C PHE A 460 -13.09 -18.91 -1.23
N LYS A 461 -13.82 -19.18 -2.31
CA LYS A 461 -13.50 -20.23 -3.29
C LYS A 461 -14.12 -19.93 -4.66
N LEU A 462 -13.78 -20.72 -5.67
CA LEU A 462 -14.54 -20.76 -6.93
C LEU A 462 -15.85 -21.53 -6.78
N ASN A 463 -16.84 -21.18 -7.60
CA ASN A 463 -18.17 -21.82 -7.69
C ASN A 463 -18.12 -23.34 -7.93
N ASP A 464 -17.15 -23.83 -8.70
CA ASP A 464 -16.92 -25.26 -8.98
C ASP A 464 -16.01 -25.96 -7.95
N ASN A 465 -15.44 -25.21 -7.00
CA ASN A 465 -14.43 -25.64 -6.02
C ASN A 465 -13.03 -25.93 -6.60
N SER A 466 -12.68 -25.42 -7.79
CA SER A 466 -11.31 -25.53 -8.32
C SER A 466 -10.30 -24.62 -7.59
N ASP A 467 -9.01 -24.96 -7.70
CA ASP A 467 -7.89 -24.22 -7.11
C ASP A 467 -7.63 -22.88 -7.85
N PHE A 468 -7.17 -21.86 -7.11
CA PHE A 468 -6.94 -20.52 -7.63
C PHE A 468 -5.82 -19.78 -6.89
N ASN A 469 -5.22 -18.77 -7.53
CA ASN A 469 -4.19 -17.96 -6.88
C ASN A 469 -4.77 -16.70 -6.22
N ALA A 470 -5.16 -16.80 -4.95
CA ALA A 470 -5.66 -15.69 -4.13
C ALA A 470 -4.72 -14.46 -4.04
N SER A 471 -3.42 -14.59 -4.36
CA SER A 471 -2.51 -13.44 -4.34
C SER A 471 -2.76 -12.43 -5.47
N LEU A 472 -3.34 -12.86 -6.59
CA LEU A 472 -3.62 -12.01 -7.76
C LEU A 472 -4.86 -11.10 -7.56
N LEU A 473 -5.77 -11.48 -6.67
CA LEU A 473 -6.92 -10.65 -6.31
C LEU A 473 -6.48 -9.39 -5.54
N PRO A 474 -7.11 -8.23 -5.79
CA PRO A 474 -6.94 -7.07 -4.93
C PRO A 474 -7.50 -7.35 -3.52
N TYR A 475 -6.93 -6.66 -2.53
CA TYR A 475 -7.37 -6.72 -1.13
C TYR A 475 -8.82 -6.24 -0.98
N PHE A 476 -9.62 -6.94 -0.19
CA PHE A 476 -10.97 -6.51 0.18
C PHE A 476 -11.39 -7.01 1.56
N VAL A 477 -12.42 -6.41 2.14
CA VAL A 477 -12.73 -6.57 3.58
C VAL A 477 -14.08 -7.25 3.78
N THR A 478 -14.08 -8.27 4.62
CA THR A 478 -15.29 -8.73 5.31
C THR A 478 -15.24 -8.22 6.75
N ASN A 479 -16.22 -7.39 7.11
CA ASN A 479 -16.46 -6.93 8.47
C ASN A 479 -17.51 -7.82 9.14
N VAL A 480 -17.34 -8.08 10.44
CA VAL A 480 -18.27 -8.85 11.26
C VAL A 480 -18.90 -7.91 12.28
N TYR A 481 -20.23 -7.92 12.35
CA TYR A 481 -21.01 -7.21 13.36
C TYR A 481 -21.74 -8.21 14.24
N THR A 482 -21.98 -7.86 15.51
CA THR A 482 -22.78 -8.65 16.44
C THR A 482 -23.70 -7.73 17.24
N ASN A 483 -24.79 -8.25 17.79
CA ASN A 483 -25.60 -7.53 18.79
C ASN A 483 -24.95 -7.45 20.20
N LEU A 484 -23.68 -7.88 20.35
CA LEU A 484 -22.92 -7.80 21.61
C LEU A 484 -21.96 -6.60 21.66
N THR A 485 -21.77 -5.89 20.53
CA THR A 485 -20.75 -4.84 20.38
C THR A 485 -21.23 -3.69 19.50
N ASP A 486 -21.06 -2.45 19.95
CA ASP A 486 -21.28 -1.27 19.11
C ASP A 486 -20.22 -1.18 17.99
N GLY A 487 -20.57 -1.64 16.79
CA GLY A 487 -19.73 -1.56 15.59
C GLY A 487 -19.12 -2.90 15.16
N VAL A 488 -17.94 -2.83 14.52
CA VAL A 488 -17.26 -3.98 13.94
C VAL A 488 -16.60 -4.82 15.05
N TYR A 489 -17.10 -6.04 15.25
CA TYR A 489 -16.53 -7.05 16.15
C TYR A 489 -15.17 -7.56 15.65
N THR A 490 -15.03 -7.82 14.35
CA THR A 490 -13.73 -8.13 13.73
C THR A 490 -13.75 -7.88 12.21
N SER A 491 -12.57 -7.78 11.59
CA SER A 491 -12.39 -7.54 10.16
C SER A 491 -11.23 -8.37 9.60
N PHE A 492 -11.33 -8.86 8.37
CA PHE A 492 -10.26 -9.65 7.74
C PHE A 492 -10.24 -9.50 6.20
N ASP A 493 -9.11 -9.89 5.59
CA ASP A 493 -8.97 -9.97 4.13
C ASP A 493 -9.89 -11.07 3.58
N ALA A 494 -10.88 -10.66 2.83
CA ALA A 494 -11.95 -11.49 2.30
C ALA A 494 -11.47 -12.48 1.22
N LYS A 495 -10.28 -12.29 0.62
CA LYS A 495 -9.75 -13.20 -0.41
C LYS A 495 -9.13 -14.50 0.13
N PHE A 496 -9.14 -14.70 1.45
CA PHE A 496 -8.65 -15.91 2.10
C PHE A 496 -9.74 -16.59 2.95
N SER A 497 -9.89 -17.90 2.79
CA SER A 497 -10.73 -18.72 3.67
C SER A 497 -10.18 -18.73 5.10
N LYS A 498 -11.06 -18.65 6.11
CA LYS A 498 -10.68 -18.50 7.52
C LYS A 498 -11.74 -19.07 8.46
N THR A 499 -11.28 -19.82 9.47
CA THR A 499 -12.06 -20.13 10.67
C THR A 499 -11.85 -19.04 11.73
N PHE A 500 -12.92 -18.61 12.40
CA PHE A 500 -12.86 -17.58 13.45
C PHE A 500 -13.99 -17.74 14.45
N ASP A 501 -13.77 -17.18 15.64
CA ASP A 501 -14.60 -17.39 16.82
C ASP A 501 -15.33 -16.10 17.25
N VAL A 502 -16.62 -16.23 17.53
CA VAL A 502 -17.45 -15.20 18.17
C VAL A 502 -17.70 -15.60 19.62
N ILE A 503 -17.25 -14.76 20.55
CA ILE A 503 -17.32 -15.00 22.00
C ILE A 503 -18.60 -14.37 22.55
N LEU A 504 -19.27 -15.09 23.45
CA LEU A 504 -20.63 -14.82 23.92
C LEU A 504 -20.63 -14.67 25.44
N ASN A 505 -21.07 -13.51 25.93
CA ASN A 505 -21.05 -13.20 27.37
C ASN A 505 -22.35 -13.55 28.10
N ASP A 506 -23.48 -13.61 27.37
CA ASP A 506 -24.83 -13.74 27.94
C ASP A 506 -25.65 -14.87 27.27
N THR A 507 -26.72 -15.29 27.96
CA THR A 507 -27.81 -16.09 27.39
C THR A 507 -28.70 -15.24 26.51
N GLY A 508 -28.80 -15.55 25.22
CA GLY A 508 -29.69 -14.85 24.32
C GLY A 508 -29.59 -15.31 22.86
N ASN A 509 -30.36 -14.65 22.01
CA ASN A 509 -30.23 -14.74 20.56
C ASN A 509 -29.08 -13.83 20.12
N ILE A 510 -28.01 -14.41 19.58
CA ILE A 510 -26.91 -13.64 19.01
C ILE A 510 -27.15 -13.47 17.51
N LEU A 511 -27.45 -12.22 17.14
CA LEU A 511 -27.50 -11.79 15.76
C LEU A 511 -26.08 -11.46 15.31
N TYR A 512 -25.63 -12.14 14.26
CA TYR A 512 -24.38 -11.82 13.58
C TYR A 512 -24.66 -11.36 12.16
N THR A 513 -23.86 -10.43 11.68
CA THR A 513 -23.89 -9.96 10.29
C THR A 513 -22.47 -9.90 9.75
N PHE A 514 -22.18 -10.72 8.74
CA PHE A 514 -21.01 -10.54 7.88
C PHE A 514 -21.37 -9.54 6.79
N VAL A 515 -20.48 -8.58 6.55
CA VAL A 515 -20.63 -7.55 5.52
C VAL A 515 -19.35 -7.50 4.70
N THR A 516 -19.43 -7.94 3.45
CA THR A 516 -18.35 -7.84 2.48
C THR A 516 -18.61 -6.65 1.56
N ASP A 517 -17.54 -5.97 1.13
CA ASP A 517 -17.59 -4.88 0.15
C ASP A 517 -18.62 -3.79 0.48
N ASN A 518 -18.56 -3.30 1.73
CA ASN A 518 -19.37 -2.19 2.25
C ASN A 518 -20.90 -2.38 2.15
N GLY A 519 -21.39 -3.62 2.04
CA GLY A 519 -22.82 -3.93 2.01
C GLY A 519 -23.27 -4.75 0.80
N GLN A 520 -22.42 -4.94 -0.21
CA GLN A 520 -22.76 -5.66 -1.44
C GLN A 520 -23.13 -7.12 -1.19
N GLN A 521 -22.48 -7.75 -0.21
CA GLN A 521 -22.96 -9.02 0.33
C GLN A 521 -23.10 -8.96 1.85
N SER A 522 -24.24 -9.45 2.32
CA SER A 522 -24.52 -9.62 3.75
C SER A 522 -24.97 -11.05 4.05
N PHE A 523 -24.30 -11.70 5.00
CA PHE A 523 -24.77 -12.96 5.59
C PHE A 523 -25.22 -12.69 7.02
N ASN A 524 -26.51 -12.88 7.28
CA ASN A 524 -27.10 -12.74 8.60
C ASN A 524 -27.42 -14.12 9.18
N GLY A 525 -27.34 -14.25 10.49
CA GLY A 525 -27.90 -15.40 11.19
C GLY A 525 -28.15 -15.12 12.66
N ASN A 526 -28.87 -16.04 13.28
CA ASN A 526 -29.21 -16.03 14.70
C ASN A 526 -28.79 -17.38 15.30
N ILE A 527 -28.08 -17.35 16.43
CA ILE A 527 -27.78 -18.55 17.22
C ILE A 527 -28.14 -18.25 18.67
N SER A 528 -28.97 -19.11 19.27
CA SER A 528 -29.38 -19.00 20.67
C SER A 528 -28.34 -19.64 21.59
N SER A 529 -27.75 -18.88 22.52
CA SER A 529 -26.86 -19.40 23.54
C SER A 529 -27.62 -19.97 24.74
N LYS A 530 -27.23 -21.16 25.19
CA LYS A 530 -27.73 -21.79 26.42
C LYS A 530 -26.64 -21.69 27.49
N LYS A 531 -26.98 -21.18 28.69
CA LYS A 531 -26.10 -21.30 29.85
C LYS A 531 -26.08 -22.76 30.27
N ILE A 532 -24.88 -23.32 30.50
CA ILE A 532 -24.75 -24.47 31.38
C ILE A 532 -24.47 -23.91 32.77
N LEU A 533 -25.35 -24.17 33.72
CA LEU A 533 -25.24 -23.66 35.08
C LEU A 533 -24.21 -24.49 35.86
N LYS A 534 -23.37 -23.85 36.67
CA LYS A 534 -22.58 -24.61 37.65
C LYS A 534 -23.53 -25.23 38.66
N THR A 535 -23.18 -26.42 39.16
CA THR A 535 -23.86 -27.01 40.31
C THR A 535 -23.00 -26.90 41.55
N ASN A 536 -23.67 -26.88 42.71
CA ASN A 536 -23.04 -26.96 44.02
C ASN A 536 -23.63 -28.18 44.72
N ILE A 537 -22.79 -29.19 44.96
CA ILE A 537 -23.16 -30.36 45.74
C ILE A 537 -22.60 -30.21 47.16
N THR A 538 -23.46 -30.35 48.16
CA THR A 538 -23.09 -30.28 49.58
C THR A 538 -23.43 -31.59 50.28
N THR A 539 -22.60 -32.03 51.22
CA THR A 539 -22.79 -33.31 51.91
C THR A 539 -22.40 -33.23 53.38
N ASN A 540 -22.96 -34.11 54.20
CA ASN A 540 -22.88 -34.04 55.66
C ASN A 540 -21.74 -34.90 56.22
N ASN A 541 -20.93 -34.31 57.09
CA ASN A 541 -20.02 -35.04 57.98
C ASN A 541 -20.83 -35.71 59.10
N MET A 542 -20.51 -36.95 59.44
CA MET A 542 -21.30 -37.76 60.37
C MET A 542 -20.46 -38.45 61.45
N LYS A 543 -21.10 -38.74 62.59
CA LYS A 543 -20.52 -39.54 63.67
C LYS A 543 -21.45 -40.70 64.02
N SER A 544 -20.92 -41.93 64.05
CA SER A 544 -21.71 -43.14 64.34
C SER A 544 -20.82 -44.27 64.88
N LYS A 545 -21.39 -45.46 65.11
CA LYS A 545 -20.70 -46.64 65.68
C LYS A 545 -20.51 -47.71 64.59
N ASN A 546 -19.55 -48.61 64.81
CA ASN A 546 -19.29 -49.73 63.90
C ASN A 546 -20.52 -50.64 63.76
N GLY A 547 -20.75 -51.21 62.57
CA GLY A 547 -21.88 -52.09 62.30
C GLY A 547 -23.24 -51.39 62.33
N LYS A 548 -23.28 -50.05 62.23
CA LYS A 548 -24.54 -49.29 62.11
C LYS A 548 -24.72 -48.77 60.69
N THR A 549 -25.94 -48.93 60.19
CA THR A 549 -26.42 -48.23 58.99
C THR A 549 -26.48 -46.73 59.27
N ILE A 550 -25.95 -45.94 58.34
CA ILE A 550 -26.08 -44.48 58.27
C ILE A 550 -26.70 -44.09 56.92
N ILE A 551 -27.28 -42.90 56.86
CA ILE A 551 -27.84 -42.34 55.62
C ILE A 551 -26.87 -41.26 55.14
N LEU A 552 -26.10 -41.56 54.09
CA LEU A 552 -25.31 -40.57 53.38
C LEU A 552 -26.27 -39.66 52.61
N THR A 553 -26.10 -38.36 52.75
CA THR A 553 -26.99 -37.34 52.20
C THR A 553 -26.17 -36.37 51.37
N ALA A 554 -26.64 -36.03 50.17
CA ALA A 554 -26.08 -34.96 49.39
C ALA A 554 -27.19 -34.07 48.82
N LYS A 555 -27.02 -32.76 48.94
CA LYS A 555 -27.93 -31.76 48.38
C LYS A 555 -27.28 -31.09 47.18
N LEU A 556 -27.92 -31.19 46.02
CA LEU A 556 -27.52 -30.56 44.77
C LEU A 556 -28.35 -29.28 44.55
N THR A 557 -27.68 -28.17 44.26
CA THR A 557 -28.30 -26.95 43.74
C THR A 557 -27.59 -26.48 42.47
N ASP A 558 -28.23 -25.58 41.72
CA ASP A 558 -27.52 -24.75 40.74
C ASP A 558 -26.72 -23.61 41.43
N GLU A 559 -26.03 -22.80 40.63
CA GLU A 559 -25.29 -21.61 41.06
C GLU A 559 -26.16 -20.45 41.59
N ASN A 560 -27.48 -20.50 41.35
CA ASN A 560 -28.44 -19.53 41.87
C ASN A 560 -29.08 -20.00 43.20
N GLY A 561 -28.83 -21.26 43.60
CA GLY A 561 -29.41 -21.90 44.79
C GLY A 561 -30.72 -22.66 44.54
N ASN A 562 -31.15 -22.81 43.29
CA ASN A 562 -32.33 -23.61 42.93
C ASN A 562 -32.08 -25.10 43.22
N LEU A 563 -33.11 -25.78 43.72
CA LEU A 563 -33.04 -27.20 44.07
C LEU A 563 -33.17 -28.04 42.80
N LEU A 564 -32.27 -29.01 42.60
CA LEU A 564 -32.24 -29.80 41.37
C LEU A 564 -32.82 -31.21 41.59
N ASP A 565 -34.13 -31.33 41.37
CA ASP A 565 -34.90 -32.58 41.39
C ASP A 565 -34.56 -33.53 40.20
N GLY A 566 -34.75 -34.83 40.40
CA GLY A 566 -34.66 -35.85 39.36
C GLY A 566 -33.25 -36.08 38.79
N LYS A 567 -32.18 -35.65 39.49
CA LYS A 567 -30.79 -35.76 39.03
C LYS A 567 -30.07 -36.94 39.69
N GLU A 568 -29.35 -37.73 38.90
CA GLU A 568 -28.54 -38.82 39.44
C GLU A 568 -27.27 -38.29 40.12
N ILE A 569 -27.03 -38.76 41.34
CA ILE A 569 -25.90 -38.46 42.19
C ILE A 569 -25.13 -39.76 42.47
N VAL A 570 -23.82 -39.73 42.25
CA VAL A 570 -22.91 -40.85 42.50
C VAL A 570 -22.20 -40.66 43.84
N PHE A 571 -22.37 -41.59 44.77
CA PHE A 571 -21.66 -41.63 46.05
C PHE A 571 -20.59 -42.73 45.98
N ASN A 572 -19.32 -42.42 46.25
CA ASN A 572 -18.25 -43.42 46.33
C ASN A 572 -17.73 -43.51 47.77
N VAL A 573 -17.85 -44.69 48.36
CA VAL A 573 -17.48 -44.99 49.75
C VAL A 573 -16.42 -46.09 49.72
N GLY A 574 -15.14 -45.71 49.85
CA GLY A 574 -14.03 -46.62 49.55
C GLY A 574 -14.12 -47.13 48.10
N ASN A 575 -14.19 -48.46 47.94
CA ASN A 575 -14.36 -49.12 46.64
C ASN A 575 -15.83 -49.35 46.24
N ILE A 576 -16.81 -48.87 47.01
CA ILE A 576 -18.24 -49.12 46.77
C ILE A 576 -18.90 -47.86 46.18
N THR A 577 -19.44 -47.98 44.97
CA THR A 577 -20.22 -46.93 44.31
C THR A 577 -21.71 -47.17 44.51
N PHE A 578 -22.42 -46.14 44.95
CA PHE A 578 -23.88 -46.07 45.00
C PHE A 578 -24.39 -44.97 44.06
N LYS A 579 -25.60 -45.17 43.53
CA LYS A 579 -26.34 -44.15 42.78
C LYS A 579 -27.64 -43.86 43.50
N ALA A 580 -28.01 -42.59 43.61
CA ALA A 580 -29.33 -42.15 44.06
C ALA A 580 -29.80 -40.99 43.19
N ILE A 581 -31.11 -40.79 43.13
CA ILE A 581 -31.72 -39.65 42.44
C ILE A 581 -32.09 -38.61 43.49
N THR A 582 -31.94 -37.33 43.19
CA THR A 582 -32.42 -36.23 44.05
C THR A 582 -33.94 -36.16 44.10
N ASP A 583 -34.46 -35.79 45.26
CA ASP A 583 -35.87 -35.44 45.47
C ASP A 583 -36.19 -33.97 45.11
N ASP A 584 -37.45 -33.58 45.33
CA ASP A 584 -37.97 -32.22 45.16
C ASP A 584 -37.27 -31.15 46.03
N ASN A 585 -36.54 -31.58 47.07
CA ASN A 585 -35.71 -30.73 47.93
C ASN A 585 -34.25 -30.66 47.44
N GLY A 586 -33.94 -31.29 46.30
CA GLY A 586 -32.61 -31.42 45.71
C GLY A 586 -31.71 -32.41 46.44
N ILE A 587 -32.27 -33.33 47.23
CA ILE A 587 -31.55 -34.21 48.14
C ILE A 587 -31.55 -35.65 47.61
N ALA A 588 -30.36 -36.20 47.41
CA ALA A 588 -30.16 -37.63 47.18
C ALA A 588 -29.65 -38.30 48.46
N THR A 589 -30.14 -39.52 48.74
CA THR A 589 -29.69 -40.30 49.91
C THR A 589 -29.36 -41.75 49.56
N VAL A 590 -28.29 -42.29 50.17
CA VAL A 590 -27.96 -43.72 50.10
C VAL A 590 -27.70 -44.27 51.50
N GLN A 591 -28.10 -45.53 51.75
CA GLN A 591 -27.80 -46.21 53.00
C GLN A 591 -26.45 -46.93 52.91
N TYR A 592 -25.59 -46.73 53.91
CA TYR A 592 -24.29 -47.40 54.02
C TYR A 592 -24.13 -47.98 55.43
N VAL A 593 -23.67 -49.22 55.53
CA VAL A 593 -23.34 -49.87 56.82
C VAL A 593 -21.86 -49.65 57.09
N ILE A 594 -21.52 -49.00 58.20
CA ILE A 594 -20.12 -48.78 58.57
C ILE A 594 -19.47 -50.11 58.91
N ASN A 595 -18.55 -50.59 58.07
CA ASN A 595 -17.60 -51.63 58.45
C ASN A 595 -16.37 -50.99 59.13
N LYS A 596 -15.68 -51.77 59.97
CA LYS A 596 -14.49 -51.31 60.69
C LYS A 596 -13.26 -51.27 59.77
N ASP A 597 -13.21 -52.19 58.82
CA ASP A 597 -12.04 -52.43 57.98
C ASP A 597 -11.89 -51.38 56.86
N ASP A 598 -12.94 -50.59 56.61
CA ASP A 598 -12.95 -49.47 55.67
C ASP A 598 -12.39 -48.15 56.28
N LEU A 599 -12.02 -48.14 57.57
CA LEU A 599 -11.64 -46.92 58.31
C LEU A 599 -10.12 -46.75 58.43
N ILE A 600 -9.65 -45.51 58.23
CA ILE A 600 -8.28 -45.07 58.52
C ILE A 600 -8.36 -43.98 59.60
N ASP A 601 -7.57 -44.11 60.68
CA ASP A 601 -7.58 -43.19 61.84
C ASP A 601 -9.00 -42.85 62.36
N GLU A 602 -9.84 -43.88 62.48
CA GLU A 602 -11.25 -43.82 62.93
C GLU A 602 -12.16 -42.96 62.03
N LYS A 603 -11.75 -42.72 60.79
CA LYS A 603 -12.49 -41.96 59.76
C LYS A 603 -12.59 -42.70 58.43
N LEU A 604 -13.63 -42.37 57.67
CA LEU A 604 -13.82 -42.78 56.28
C LEU A 604 -14.33 -41.59 55.48
N THR A 605 -13.61 -41.23 54.43
CA THR A 605 -14.06 -40.24 53.44
C THR A 605 -14.96 -40.91 52.40
N PHE A 606 -16.03 -40.24 52.01
CA PHE A 606 -16.81 -40.58 50.84
C PHE A 606 -16.89 -39.38 49.90
N THR A 607 -16.71 -39.60 48.61
CA THR A 607 -16.94 -38.54 47.60
C THR A 607 -18.36 -38.62 47.09
N VAL A 608 -18.93 -37.48 46.74
CA VAL A 608 -20.22 -37.39 46.07
C VAL A 608 -20.09 -36.50 44.86
N THR A 609 -20.51 -36.99 43.70
CA THR A 609 -20.39 -36.34 42.41
C THR A 609 -21.74 -36.31 41.69
N PHE A 610 -22.14 -35.12 41.24
CA PHE A 610 -23.08 -34.96 40.14
C PHE A 610 -22.29 -34.85 38.84
N ILE A 611 -22.63 -35.65 37.83
CA ILE A 611 -21.99 -35.67 36.51
C ILE A 611 -22.75 -34.72 35.57
N GLU A 612 -22.01 -33.95 34.76
CA GLU A 612 -22.56 -33.00 33.80
C GLU A 612 -23.60 -33.54 32.81
N ASN A 613 -24.46 -32.64 32.35
CA ASN A 613 -25.44 -32.86 31.29
C ASN A 613 -25.71 -31.57 30.51
N GLU A 614 -26.73 -31.58 29.64
CA GLU A 614 -27.07 -30.45 28.75
C GLU A 614 -27.45 -29.15 29.46
N ASP A 615 -27.77 -29.17 30.76
CA ASP A 615 -28.19 -28.01 31.56
C ASP A 615 -27.14 -27.60 32.62
N TYR A 616 -26.38 -28.57 33.13
CA TYR A 616 -25.63 -28.44 34.38
C TYR A 616 -24.20 -29.01 34.29
N LEU A 617 -23.23 -28.27 34.84
CA LEU A 617 -21.83 -28.73 34.94
C LEU A 617 -21.62 -29.67 36.14
N THR A 618 -20.62 -30.55 36.00
CA THR A 618 -20.14 -31.49 37.02
C THR A 618 -19.81 -30.77 38.33
N SER A 619 -20.19 -31.33 39.47
CA SER A 619 -19.70 -30.90 40.79
C SER A 619 -19.43 -32.08 41.71
N THR A 620 -18.42 -31.94 42.58
CA THR A 620 -17.98 -32.98 43.52
C THR A 620 -17.70 -32.37 44.89
N ASN A 621 -18.05 -33.10 45.96
CA ASN A 621 -17.73 -32.76 47.34
C ASN A 621 -17.36 -34.03 48.14
N THR A 622 -16.74 -33.89 49.30
CA THR A 622 -16.24 -35.00 50.12
C THR A 622 -16.75 -34.90 51.54
N GLY A 623 -17.52 -35.90 51.98
CA GLY A 623 -17.97 -36.05 53.35
C GLY A 623 -17.06 -36.97 54.16
N ILE A 624 -17.10 -36.82 55.49
CA ILE A 624 -16.31 -37.60 56.44
C ILE A 624 -17.22 -38.26 57.47
N ILE A 625 -17.15 -39.59 57.54
CA ILE A 625 -17.71 -40.41 58.60
C ILE A 625 -16.63 -40.56 59.68
N THR A 626 -16.97 -40.40 60.97
CA THR A 626 -16.05 -40.61 62.10
C THR A 626 -16.66 -41.56 63.14
N LEU A 627 -15.87 -42.46 63.72
CA LEU A 627 -16.38 -43.41 64.72
C LEU A 627 -16.57 -42.78 66.11
N ILE A 628 -17.55 -43.29 66.86
CA ILE A 628 -17.79 -43.00 68.29
C ILE A 628 -17.40 -44.24 69.11
N LYS A 629 -16.50 -44.07 70.09
CA LYS A 629 -16.13 -45.09 71.08
C LYS A 629 -17.15 -45.17 72.22
N GLU A 630 -17.36 -46.36 72.78
CA GLU A 630 -18.19 -46.58 73.97
C GLU A 630 -17.33 -46.68 75.26
N PRO A 631 -17.88 -46.29 76.44
CA PRO A 631 -17.18 -46.37 77.72
C PRO A 631 -17.19 -47.79 78.33
N ILE A 632 -16.19 -48.07 79.17
CA ILE A 632 -15.91 -49.42 79.72
C ILE A 632 -16.36 -49.50 81.21
N PRO A 633 -17.17 -50.50 81.62
CA PRO A 633 -17.45 -50.81 83.03
C PRO A 633 -16.38 -51.69 83.69
N THR A 634 -16.25 -51.63 85.02
CA THR A 634 -15.23 -52.33 85.83
C THR A 634 -15.76 -53.57 86.60
N PRO A 635 -14.90 -54.51 87.05
CA PRO A 635 -15.29 -55.89 87.38
C PRO A 635 -15.34 -56.26 88.87
N LYS A 636 -15.90 -57.44 89.21
CA LYS A 636 -15.73 -58.19 90.47
C LYS A 636 -16.04 -59.72 90.27
N PRO A 637 -15.76 -60.65 91.22
CA PRO A 637 -14.87 -61.78 90.89
C PRO A 637 -15.35 -63.20 91.33
N GLU A 638 -14.53 -64.21 90.98
CA GLU A 638 -14.41 -65.56 91.58
C GLU A 638 -15.66 -66.50 91.44
N ASP A 639 -15.55 -67.84 91.54
CA ASP A 639 -14.44 -68.68 92.03
C ASP A 639 -14.15 -69.97 91.19
N LYS A 640 -13.20 -70.80 91.66
CA LYS A 640 -12.56 -71.99 91.02
C LYS A 640 -13.48 -73.16 90.65
N ASP A 641 -13.01 -74.04 89.75
CA ASP A 641 -12.60 -75.40 90.18
C ASP A 641 -11.56 -76.07 89.25
N ASP A 642 -10.89 -77.12 89.73
CA ASP A 642 -9.67 -77.74 89.15
C ASP A 642 -9.91 -78.88 88.13
N ASN A 643 -9.07 -78.98 87.09
CA ASN A 643 -8.25 -80.19 86.85
C ASN A 643 -7.12 -80.04 85.80
N LYS A 644 -6.17 -81.00 85.80
CA LYS A 644 -4.84 -80.89 85.15
C LYS A 644 -4.66 -81.85 83.96
N SER A 645 -3.93 -81.40 82.93
CA SER A 645 -2.83 -82.19 82.34
C SER A 645 -1.83 -81.32 81.56
N ASN A 646 -0.58 -81.80 81.48
CA ASN A 646 0.57 -81.24 80.77
C ASN A 646 0.34 -81.17 79.22
N ASP A 647 1.15 -80.52 78.37
CA ASP A 647 2.61 -80.32 78.49
C ASP A 647 3.19 -79.06 77.81
N LYS A 648 4.52 -78.88 77.91
CA LYS A 648 5.29 -77.65 77.65
C LYS A 648 5.91 -77.59 76.25
N ASN A 649 6.03 -76.37 75.72
CA ASN A 649 7.29 -75.66 75.39
C ASN A 649 6.94 -74.28 74.79
N ASN A 650 7.50 -73.17 75.27
CA ASN A 650 8.83 -72.60 74.98
C ASN A 650 9.03 -72.25 73.47
N ASP A 651 9.45 -71.04 73.07
CA ASP A 651 9.81 -69.87 73.91
C ASP A 651 9.69 -68.48 73.23
N LYS A 652 9.56 -67.44 74.08
CA LYS A 652 10.02 -66.03 74.00
C LYS A 652 10.26 -65.34 72.63
N THR A 653 9.59 -64.20 72.33
CA THR A 653 9.94 -62.77 72.64
C THR A 653 11.28 -62.27 72.04
N THR A 654 11.50 -60.99 71.67
CA THR A 654 10.98 -59.68 72.13
C THR A 654 10.63 -58.74 70.95
N ASN A 655 9.68 -57.78 71.02
CA ASN A 655 9.62 -56.55 71.86
C ASN A 655 10.85 -55.61 71.69
N ASN A 656 10.76 -54.27 71.74
CA ASN A 656 9.69 -53.27 71.47
C ASN A 656 10.30 -51.83 71.62
N SER A 657 9.47 -50.79 71.56
CA SER A 657 9.71 -49.37 71.92
C SER A 657 10.65 -48.54 71.02
N GLU A 658 10.33 -47.34 70.49
CA GLU A 658 9.51 -46.16 70.91
C GLU A 658 10.33 -45.09 71.66
N LYS A 659 10.42 -43.85 71.12
CA LYS A 659 10.06 -42.55 71.78
C LYS A 659 10.51 -41.25 71.07
N ILE A 660 9.52 -40.37 70.84
CA ILE A 660 9.45 -38.92 71.18
C ILE A 660 10.37 -37.86 70.49
N ASN A 661 9.72 -36.93 69.76
CA ASN A 661 9.91 -35.47 69.59
C ASN A 661 11.25 -34.76 69.97
N LYS A 662 11.84 -33.98 69.04
CA LYS A 662 11.84 -32.48 69.04
C LYS A 662 12.66 -31.80 67.92
N ALA A 663 12.29 -30.54 67.60
CA ALA A 663 13.06 -29.51 66.86
C ALA A 663 13.33 -29.81 65.35
N ILE A 664 13.72 -28.88 64.45
CA ILE A 664 14.41 -27.56 64.55
C ILE A 664 13.73 -26.48 63.66
N LYS A 665 14.02 -25.18 63.88
CA LYS A 665 13.62 -24.00 63.05
C LYS A 665 14.82 -23.33 62.36
N ASN A 666 14.59 -22.76 61.16
CA ASN A 666 15.37 -21.67 60.49
C ASN A 666 16.87 -21.98 60.17
N PRO A 667 17.62 -21.06 59.48
CA PRO A 667 17.28 -19.89 58.64
C PRO A 667 17.64 -20.13 57.13
N LYS A 668 17.43 -19.27 56.11
CA LYS A 668 17.73 -17.83 55.86
C LYS A 668 19.23 -17.47 55.87
N GLU A 669 19.78 -16.59 55.01
CA GLU A 669 19.25 -15.93 53.78
C GLU A 669 20.33 -16.01 52.64
N LEU A 670 20.99 -15.03 51.99
CA LEU A 670 20.94 -13.55 51.86
C LEU A 670 21.75 -13.15 50.59
N ASN A 671 21.20 -12.28 49.72
CA ASN A 671 21.82 -11.36 48.70
C ASN A 671 21.11 -11.43 47.32
N LYS A 672 20.57 -10.38 46.66
CA LYS A 672 20.96 -8.96 46.43
C LYS A 672 22.25 -8.82 45.60
N THR A 673 22.37 -7.96 44.59
CA THR A 673 21.87 -6.57 44.44
C THR A 673 21.28 -6.24 43.05
N SER A 674 20.96 -4.96 42.78
CA SER A 674 20.29 -4.46 41.58
C SER A 674 20.91 -3.15 41.03
N ALA A 675 20.42 -2.71 39.86
CA ALA A 675 20.66 -1.44 39.15
C ALA A 675 21.99 -1.27 38.37
N GLY A 676 21.92 -0.69 37.15
CA GLY A 676 23.10 -0.61 36.25
C GLY A 676 23.01 0.16 34.91
N MET A 677 21.97 0.96 34.63
CA MET A 677 21.89 1.99 33.55
C MET A 677 22.00 1.61 32.05
N LYS A 678 21.36 2.45 31.22
CA LYS A 678 21.30 2.43 29.74
C LYS A 678 22.60 2.91 29.09
N LYS A 679 22.96 2.36 27.90
CA LYS A 679 23.10 3.16 26.64
C LYS A 679 23.35 2.34 25.37
N ALA A 680 22.71 2.80 24.29
CA ALA A 680 23.06 2.75 22.86
C ALA A 680 23.85 1.55 22.26
N GLY A 681 23.19 0.83 21.34
CA GLY A 681 23.81 0.13 20.22
C GLY A 681 23.04 0.45 18.92
N LEU A 682 23.74 0.72 17.82
CA LEU A 682 23.13 1.07 16.52
C LEU A 682 22.70 -0.18 15.72
N PRO A 683 21.75 -0.04 14.76
CA PRO A 683 21.25 -1.17 13.98
C PRO A 683 22.26 -1.66 12.94
N ILE A 684 22.30 -2.98 12.74
CA ILE A 684 23.09 -3.65 11.70
C ILE A 684 22.40 -3.46 10.35
N ASN A 685 22.69 -2.35 9.65
CA ASN A 685 22.10 -2.14 8.31
C ASN A 685 22.93 -1.27 7.34
N LEU A 686 24.27 -1.30 7.45
CA LEU A 686 25.17 -0.56 6.52
C LEU A 686 26.31 -1.40 5.91
N ILE A 687 26.31 -2.73 6.11
CA ILE A 687 27.31 -3.62 5.50
C ILE A 687 26.77 -4.30 4.22
N LEU A 688 25.47 -4.59 4.17
CA LEU A 688 24.84 -5.27 3.02
C LEU A 688 24.82 -4.39 1.75
N LEU A 689 24.70 -3.07 1.92
CA LEU A 689 24.65 -2.11 0.81
C LEU A 689 26.01 -1.91 0.13
N VAL A 690 27.12 -2.16 0.84
CA VAL A 690 28.50 -2.01 0.32
C VAL A 690 28.95 -3.26 -0.46
N LEU A 691 28.51 -4.46 -0.09
CA LEU A 691 28.81 -5.67 -0.85
C LEU A 691 28.09 -5.73 -2.21
N LEU A 692 26.84 -5.28 -2.28
CA LEU A 692 26.09 -5.26 -3.55
C LEU A 692 26.69 -4.29 -4.59
N THR A 693 27.27 -3.17 -4.14
CA THR A 693 27.96 -2.22 -5.03
C THR A 693 29.29 -2.71 -5.59
N LEU A 694 29.95 -3.72 -4.98
CA LEU A 694 31.18 -4.31 -5.55
C LEU A 694 30.93 -5.47 -6.51
N ILE A 695 29.79 -6.16 -6.40
CA ILE A 695 29.48 -7.31 -7.28
C ILE A 695 29.04 -6.85 -8.68
N GLY A 696 28.32 -5.73 -8.80
CA GLY A 696 27.83 -5.20 -10.08
C GLY A 696 28.90 -4.75 -11.08
N ILE A 697 30.11 -4.39 -10.63
CA ILE A 697 31.16 -3.82 -11.49
C ILE A 697 31.93 -4.91 -12.28
N THR A 698 31.92 -6.16 -11.81
CA THR A 698 32.72 -7.24 -12.41
C THR A 698 32.10 -7.86 -13.67
N TYR A 699 30.83 -7.57 -13.97
CA TYR A 699 30.13 -8.17 -15.12
C TYR A 699 30.36 -7.41 -16.45
N TYR A 700 30.88 -6.18 -16.41
CA TYR A 700 31.07 -5.34 -17.60
C TYR A 700 32.47 -5.44 -18.26
N LYS A 701 33.19 -6.55 -18.03
CA LYS A 701 34.46 -6.88 -18.71
C LYS A 701 34.51 -8.32 -19.23
N LYS A 702 33.49 -8.72 -19.99
CA LYS A 702 33.57 -9.87 -20.91
C LYS A 702 32.55 -9.78 -22.06
N GLN A 703 32.82 -8.87 -22.99
CA GLN A 703 32.72 -9.16 -24.42
C GLN A 703 34.15 -9.28 -24.94
#